data_AF-A0A933CG04-F1
#
_entry.id   AF-A0A933CG04-F1
#
_cell.length_a   1.000
_cell.length_b   1.000
_cell.length_c   1.000
_cell.angle_alpha   90.00
_cell.angle_beta   90.00
_cell.angle_gamma   90.00
#
_symmetry.space_group_name_H-M   'P 1'
#
loop_
_entity.id
_entity.type
_entity.pdbx_description
1 polymer ?
#
loop_
_entity_poly.entity_id
_entity_poly.type
_entity_poly.pdbx_seq_one_letter_code
_entity_poly.pdbx_strand_id
1 'polypeptide(L)'
;MRGVKSSAALLLFGLLVLSAALRAGSPAEEPYDLLITGGRLVDGSGNPWTLEDLAIRGDRIVARGHLAGASARRVIDARGLVVAPGFIDMLGQSELTLLVDPNAESKIRQGITSEITGEGGSPAPQNERTLSDPDPFVTRVGLEIDWRDFAGYFARLERRGMAINLGSYVGATQVRQAVLGSDNRAPSADELAEMERLVEEAMEQGALGLSSSLVYAPANYARTDELVALARVAALHGGIYATHMRGEGRGIFDALEETFIIARQARIPVEIFHLKAAGKDLWGRMGEVVARIGAARAAGLDIAADQYPYVAGATSLSASIPPWAHAGGREELLKRLRDPATRDRLRRELSQPADNWEDFFGMAGGAEGVLISSVENAGLKSYEGLRLSEVARQRGEDALEALFDLLLADQARTGAIYFLMSEEDVQRALVEPWVSVGTDYPAVRAEGPLSAWKPHPRAYGSFPRILGGYVREQKLLGLEEAIRKMTRLAAQRVGLRDRGLLLPGFYADVVLFNSETIRDLATFENPAQYSAGIEYVVVNGQLVLDRGQMTGALPGRVLRGPGWNPPSASKAEPGWLVASRSRIVDLSYPISDRLPAWPGDTRTFEARTNVRAEQAGYFSRSFWMLEHFGTHLDAPIHFPPGTVSVDAIPPERLLGPAVVLDIGAQAANPDYRITPADVQAWEQRHGRIPAGSIVLARTGWAARWPDAERYRNQDGQGVMHFPGFSVEAVRLLLQRGVSGLGIDTLSVDYGASKDFEVHRLSHGAGLYHLENLADLSALPEAGAVLVVAPIKLEGGSGGPVRVFAFLP
;
A
#
# COMPACT_ATOMS: atom_id res chain seq x y z
N MET A 1 59.77 41.69 -56.07
CA MET A 1 58.85 40.57 -55.83
C MET A 1 58.84 40.26 -54.34
N ARG A 2 57.81 40.75 -53.64
CA ARG A 2 57.55 40.53 -52.20
C ARG A 2 56.21 39.81 -52.11
N GLY A 3 56.18 38.68 -51.43
CA GLY A 3 54.97 37.91 -51.17
C GLY A 3 55.30 36.72 -50.31
N VAL A 4 54.35 36.33 -49.45
CA VAL A 4 54.38 35.18 -48.52
C VAL A 4 55.02 35.45 -47.15
N LYS A 5 54.37 36.25 -46.30
CA LYS A 5 54.35 36.09 -44.82
C LYS A 5 53.14 36.82 -44.22
N SER A 6 51.92 36.26 -44.33
CA SER A 6 50.78 36.78 -43.54
C SER A 6 49.65 35.78 -43.25
N SER A 7 49.66 34.58 -43.84
CA SER A 7 48.52 33.66 -43.70
C SER A 7 48.62 32.66 -42.54
N ALA A 8 49.77 32.55 -41.85
CA ALA A 8 49.97 31.60 -40.76
C ALA A 8 49.59 32.14 -39.36
N ALA A 9 49.52 33.46 -39.18
CA ALA A 9 49.23 34.07 -37.88
C ALA A 9 47.72 34.14 -37.56
N LEU A 10 46.85 34.23 -38.57
CA LEU A 10 45.39 34.24 -38.35
C LEU A 10 44.81 32.85 -38.06
N LEU A 11 45.44 31.77 -38.55
CA LEU A 11 44.99 30.40 -38.28
C LEU A 11 45.35 29.94 -36.85
N LEU A 12 46.47 30.40 -36.27
CA LEU A 12 46.79 30.09 -34.86
C LEU A 12 45.93 30.88 -33.86
N PHE A 13 45.52 32.11 -34.18
CA PHE A 13 44.65 32.90 -33.30
C PHE A 13 43.20 32.38 -33.31
N GLY A 14 42.72 31.88 -34.46
CA GLY A 14 41.41 31.22 -34.56
C GLY A 14 41.31 29.89 -33.79
N LEU A 15 42.39 29.11 -33.75
CA LEU A 15 42.45 27.83 -33.00
C LEU A 15 42.62 28.03 -31.48
N LEU A 16 43.23 29.13 -31.03
CA LEU A 16 43.33 29.50 -29.61
C LEU A 16 42.04 30.11 -29.05
N VAL A 17 41.26 30.80 -29.88
CA VAL A 17 39.93 31.33 -29.47
C VAL A 17 38.86 30.24 -29.50
N LEU A 18 38.93 29.25 -30.40
CA LEU A 18 38.02 28.09 -30.37
C LEU A 18 38.28 27.13 -29.20
N SER A 19 39.52 27.02 -28.72
CA SER A 19 39.85 26.21 -27.52
C SER A 19 39.56 26.93 -26.20
N ALA A 20 39.45 28.27 -26.20
CA ALA A 20 38.96 29.04 -25.06
C ALA A 20 37.41 29.09 -24.98
N ALA A 21 36.71 28.99 -26.11
CA ALA A 21 35.24 28.94 -26.16
C ALA A 21 34.65 27.53 -25.86
N LEU A 22 35.47 26.47 -25.90
CA LEU A 22 35.12 25.12 -25.46
C LEU A 22 35.37 24.87 -23.95
N ARG A 23 35.75 25.92 -23.20
CA ARG A 23 35.69 25.97 -21.72
C ARG A 23 34.53 26.84 -21.24
N ALA A 24 33.43 26.89 -21.98
CA ALA A 24 32.14 27.15 -21.36
C ALA A 24 31.96 26.06 -20.31
N GLY A 25 32.18 26.41 -19.04
CA GLY A 25 32.11 25.48 -17.92
C GLY A 25 30.81 24.71 -18.03
N SER A 26 30.89 23.38 -17.90
CA SER A 26 29.75 22.59 -17.48
C SER A 26 29.03 23.39 -16.39
N PRO A 27 27.70 23.59 -16.44
CA PRO A 27 27.00 24.27 -15.36
C PRO A 27 27.48 23.62 -14.06
N ALA A 28 27.99 24.43 -13.13
CA ALA A 28 28.48 23.92 -11.85
C ALA A 28 27.35 23.06 -11.28
N GLU A 29 27.62 21.77 -11.13
CA GLU A 29 26.60 20.81 -10.71
C GLU A 29 26.01 21.32 -9.39
N GLU A 30 24.68 21.52 -9.35
CA GLU A 30 24.06 22.13 -8.17
C GLU A 30 24.43 21.31 -6.92
N PRO A 31 24.90 21.97 -5.84
CA PRO A 31 25.34 21.28 -4.66
C PRO A 31 24.21 20.40 -4.11
N TYR A 32 24.55 19.20 -3.64
CA TYR A 32 23.61 18.35 -2.92
C TYR A 32 23.06 19.07 -1.68
N ASP A 33 21.87 18.70 -1.22
CA ASP A 33 21.33 19.30 0.00
C ASP A 33 22.06 18.77 1.24
N LEU A 34 22.33 17.47 1.26
CA LEU A 34 23.07 16.81 2.32
C LEU A 34 24.01 15.75 1.73
N LEU A 35 25.27 15.77 2.17
CA LEU A 35 26.26 14.73 1.89
C LEU A 35 26.72 14.10 3.20
N ILE A 36 26.65 12.78 3.30
CA ILE A 36 27.09 12.00 4.46
C ILE A 36 28.33 11.24 4.05
N THR A 37 29.45 11.44 4.74
CA THR A 37 30.75 10.91 4.30
C THR A 37 31.44 10.04 5.33
N GLY A 38 32.16 9.01 4.89
CA GLY A 38 33.12 8.26 5.71
C GLY A 38 32.54 7.34 6.80
N GLY A 39 31.23 7.06 6.76
CA GLY A 39 30.56 6.12 7.67
C GLY A 39 30.52 4.68 7.16
N ARG A 40 30.20 3.74 8.05
CA ARG A 40 29.93 2.35 7.66
C ARG A 40 28.49 2.24 7.17
N LEU A 41 28.29 2.10 5.87
CA LEU A 41 26.97 2.06 5.26
C LEU A 41 26.42 0.62 5.32
N VAL A 42 25.36 0.43 6.11
CA VAL A 42 24.55 -0.79 6.20
C VAL A 42 23.24 -0.51 5.49
N ASP A 43 23.09 -0.96 4.24
CA ASP A 43 22.05 -0.44 3.35
C ASP A 43 20.63 -0.96 3.59
N GLY A 44 20.44 -1.84 4.59
CA GLY A 44 19.16 -2.46 4.93
C GLY A 44 18.85 -3.75 4.19
N SER A 45 19.69 -4.19 3.24
CA SER A 45 19.46 -5.44 2.49
C SER A 45 19.85 -6.71 3.25
N GLY A 46 20.63 -6.59 4.32
CA GLY A 46 21.27 -7.71 5.03
C GLY A 46 22.67 -8.07 4.49
N ASN A 47 23.16 -7.37 3.46
CA ASN A 47 24.53 -7.52 2.98
C ASN A 47 25.55 -6.88 3.95
N PRO A 48 26.81 -7.37 3.98
CA PRO A 48 27.89 -6.74 4.72
C PRO A 48 28.03 -5.24 4.44
N TRP A 49 28.40 -4.46 5.45
CA TRP A 49 28.56 -3.01 5.30
C TRP A 49 29.66 -2.61 4.31
N THR A 50 29.53 -1.40 3.76
CA THR A 50 30.50 -0.78 2.82
C THR A 50 30.97 0.59 3.32
N LEU A 51 32.16 1.03 2.91
CA LEU A 51 32.67 2.38 3.20
C LEU A 51 32.33 3.30 2.02
N GLU A 52 31.18 3.96 2.10
CA GLU A 52 30.64 4.78 1.02
C GLU A 52 30.04 6.08 1.57
N ASP A 53 30.03 7.11 0.74
CA ASP A 53 29.33 8.35 0.98
C ASP A 53 27.90 8.26 0.42
N LEU A 54 26.98 9.03 0.98
CA LEU A 54 25.58 9.10 0.58
C LEU A 54 25.19 10.57 0.28
N ALA A 55 24.69 10.84 -0.92
CA ALA A 55 24.21 12.17 -1.31
C ALA A 55 22.68 12.21 -1.40
N ILE A 56 22.12 13.29 -0.86
CA ILE A 56 20.69 13.55 -0.77
C ILE A 56 20.36 14.87 -1.45
N ARG A 57 19.27 14.88 -2.22
CA ARG A 57 18.69 16.08 -2.84
C ARG A 57 17.17 16.03 -2.69
N GLY A 58 16.58 17.11 -2.19
CA GLY A 58 15.18 17.14 -1.79
C GLY A 58 14.89 16.04 -0.78
N ASP A 59 13.91 15.18 -1.10
CA ASP A 59 13.51 14.06 -0.26
C ASP A 59 14.12 12.72 -0.65
N ARG A 60 15.06 12.69 -1.62
CA ARG A 60 15.62 11.45 -2.18
C ARG A 60 17.12 11.30 -1.97
N ILE A 61 17.53 10.05 -1.85
CA ILE A 61 18.91 9.62 -2.08
C ILE A 61 19.16 9.71 -3.59
N VAL A 62 20.19 10.43 -4.01
CA VAL A 62 20.51 10.61 -5.44
C VAL A 62 21.79 9.93 -5.88
N ALA A 63 22.72 9.66 -4.96
CA ALA A 63 23.93 8.91 -5.24
C ALA A 63 24.49 8.24 -3.98
N ARG A 64 25.24 7.14 -4.18
CA ARG A 64 26.09 6.50 -3.18
C ARG A 64 27.40 6.04 -3.81
N GLY A 65 28.47 5.96 -3.02
CA GLY A 65 29.80 5.53 -3.47
C GLY A 65 30.90 6.48 -2.99
N HIS A 66 32.01 6.56 -3.71
CA HIS A 66 33.08 7.53 -3.40
C HIS A 66 32.75 8.90 -4.03
N LEU A 67 32.32 9.87 -3.20
CA LEU A 67 31.85 11.17 -3.66
C LEU A 67 32.85 12.29 -3.36
N ALA A 68 34.14 11.99 -3.52
CA ALA A 68 35.22 12.95 -3.30
C ALA A 68 35.10 14.16 -4.23
N GLY A 69 35.12 15.37 -3.68
CA GLY A 69 34.98 16.61 -4.44
C GLY A 69 33.54 17.01 -4.77
N ALA A 70 32.54 16.21 -4.38
CA ALA A 70 31.14 16.63 -4.45
C ALA A 70 30.89 17.86 -3.55
N SER A 71 30.11 18.81 -4.05
CA SER A 71 29.66 19.97 -3.27
C SER A 71 28.31 19.67 -2.64
N ALA A 72 28.12 20.07 -1.39
CA ALA A 72 26.84 19.98 -0.70
C ALA A 72 26.62 21.18 0.22
N ARG A 73 25.35 21.57 0.42
CA ARG A 73 24.95 22.64 1.35
C ARG A 73 25.29 22.27 2.79
N ARG A 74 25.19 20.98 3.13
CA ARG A 74 25.60 20.42 4.40
C ARG A 74 26.39 19.13 4.20
N VAL A 75 27.47 18.98 4.95
CA VAL A 75 28.26 17.74 5.02
C VAL A 75 28.22 17.19 6.44
N ILE A 76 27.87 15.92 6.59
CA ILE A 76 27.98 15.16 7.85
C ILE A 76 29.16 14.21 7.73
N ASP A 77 30.11 14.37 8.64
CA ASP A 77 31.20 13.44 8.84
C ASP A 77 30.74 12.27 9.72
N ALA A 78 30.56 11.11 9.10
CA ALA A 78 30.03 9.91 9.72
C ALA A 78 31.13 8.93 10.16
N ARG A 79 32.40 9.36 10.24
CA ARG A 79 33.49 8.49 10.72
C ARG A 79 33.19 7.95 12.12
N GLY A 80 33.30 6.63 12.27
CA GLY A 80 32.96 5.92 13.51
C GLY A 80 31.47 5.64 13.70
N LEU A 81 30.60 6.11 12.80
CA LEU A 81 29.17 5.86 12.83
C LEU A 81 28.77 4.78 11.80
N VAL A 82 27.66 4.12 12.10
CA VAL A 82 26.89 3.33 11.14
C VAL A 82 25.91 4.26 10.44
N VAL A 83 25.77 4.14 9.13
CA VAL A 83 24.76 4.82 8.31
C VAL A 83 23.80 3.77 7.80
N ALA A 84 22.53 3.84 8.20
CA ALA A 84 21.49 2.87 7.87
C ALA A 84 20.21 3.56 7.39
N PRO A 85 19.28 2.87 6.70
CA PRO A 85 17.95 3.40 6.50
C PRO A 85 17.31 3.68 7.86
N GLY A 86 16.50 4.73 7.93
CA GLY A 86 15.72 5.04 9.12
C GLY A 86 14.84 3.85 9.53
N PHE A 87 14.72 3.62 10.83
CA PHE A 87 13.99 2.46 11.32
C PHE A 87 12.48 2.63 11.12
N ILE A 88 11.81 1.50 10.92
CA ILE A 88 10.36 1.40 10.72
C ILE A 88 9.80 0.63 11.91
N ASP A 89 8.97 1.29 12.70
CA ASP A 89 8.24 0.71 13.81
C ASP A 89 6.96 0.03 13.28
N MET A 90 6.92 -1.30 13.28
CA MET A 90 5.82 -2.08 12.71
C MET A 90 4.50 -1.98 13.52
N LEU A 91 4.58 -1.56 14.78
CA LEU A 91 3.43 -1.35 15.63
C LEU A 91 3.76 -0.28 16.66
N GLY A 92 3.33 0.97 16.43
CA GLY A 92 3.76 2.10 17.25
C GLY A 92 2.66 2.92 17.94
N GLN A 93 1.38 2.76 17.63
CA GLN A 93 0.24 3.34 18.37
C GLN A 93 0.20 4.89 18.51
N SER A 94 0.88 5.65 17.65
CA SER A 94 0.97 7.12 17.78
C SER A 94 -0.14 7.91 17.09
N GLU A 95 -1.26 7.28 16.71
CA GLU A 95 -2.30 7.89 15.86
C GLU A 95 -2.81 9.22 16.40
N LEU A 96 -3.02 9.26 17.71
CA LEU A 96 -3.55 10.42 18.42
C LEU A 96 -2.43 11.23 19.07
N THR A 97 -1.33 10.60 19.48
CA THR A 97 -0.24 11.33 20.17
C THR A 97 0.50 12.27 19.23
N LEU A 98 0.63 11.96 17.94
CA LEU A 98 1.23 12.88 16.95
C LEU A 98 0.40 14.16 16.73
N LEU A 99 -0.92 14.11 16.96
CA LEU A 99 -1.77 15.32 16.88
C LEU A 99 -1.50 16.27 18.05
N VAL A 100 -1.13 15.72 19.21
CA VAL A 100 -0.75 16.47 20.41
C VAL A 100 0.68 16.98 20.28
N ASP A 101 1.63 16.06 20.11
CA ASP A 101 3.05 16.36 19.91
C ASP A 101 3.60 15.75 18.61
N PRO A 102 3.81 16.56 17.57
CA PRO A 102 4.25 16.07 16.27
C PRO A 102 5.74 15.74 16.24
N ASN A 103 6.51 16.04 17.30
CA ASN A 103 7.97 15.84 17.31
C ASN A 103 8.37 14.38 17.50
N ALA A 104 7.49 13.52 18.01
CA ALA A 104 7.74 12.09 18.19
C ALA A 104 9.11 11.75 18.83
N GLU A 105 9.54 12.53 19.84
CA GLU A 105 10.93 12.51 20.32
C GLU A 105 11.38 11.13 20.83
N SER A 106 10.50 10.39 21.53
CA SER A 106 10.83 9.03 21.97
C SER A 106 11.09 8.07 20.80
N LYS A 107 10.46 8.29 19.64
CA LYS A 107 10.65 7.49 18.43
C LYS A 107 11.94 7.90 17.71
N ILE A 108 12.14 9.19 17.48
CA ILE A 108 13.32 9.70 16.76
C ILE A 108 14.61 9.39 17.50
N ARG A 109 14.64 9.49 18.83
CA ARG A 109 15.83 9.14 19.62
C ARG A 109 16.13 7.63 19.67
N GLN A 110 15.26 6.80 19.08
CA GLN A 110 15.53 5.39 18.80
C GLN A 110 16.01 5.13 17.38
N GLY A 111 16.00 6.15 16.49
CA GLY A 111 16.31 6.01 15.08
C GLY A 111 15.09 5.77 14.17
N ILE A 112 13.88 5.83 14.73
CA ILE A 112 12.63 5.58 14.00
C ILE A 112 12.29 6.79 13.13
N THR A 113 11.99 6.50 11.87
CA THR A 113 11.64 7.49 10.83
C THR A 113 10.24 7.27 10.26
N SER A 114 9.71 6.06 10.42
CA SER A 114 8.38 5.68 9.98
C SER A 114 7.72 4.79 11.01
N GLU A 115 6.42 4.92 11.16
CA GLU A 115 5.62 4.13 12.08
C GLU A 115 4.36 3.57 11.41
N ILE A 116 4.05 2.32 11.72
CA ILE A 116 2.83 1.62 11.32
C ILE A 116 1.98 1.41 12.57
N THR A 117 0.66 1.54 12.42
CA THR A 117 -0.25 1.49 13.56
C THR A 117 -1.66 1.03 13.19
N GLY A 118 -2.60 1.01 14.14
CA GLY A 118 -3.94 0.49 14.01
C GLY A 118 -3.98 -0.96 14.46
N GLU A 119 -4.13 -1.22 15.75
CA GLU A 119 -4.15 -2.56 16.35
C GLU A 119 -5.58 -2.99 16.70
N GLY A 120 -6.38 -3.37 15.69
CA GLY A 120 -7.80 -3.70 15.86
C GLY A 120 -8.72 -2.51 16.13
N GLY A 121 -8.28 -1.52 16.91
CA GLY A 121 -8.80 -0.16 16.88
C GLY A 121 -8.12 0.67 15.79
N SER A 122 -8.74 1.78 15.39
CA SER A 122 -8.16 2.72 14.45
C SER A 122 -8.79 4.11 14.58
N PRO A 123 -8.12 5.19 14.15
CA PRO A 123 -8.61 6.56 14.32
C PRO A 123 -9.86 6.84 13.49
N ALA A 124 -10.17 5.99 12.52
CA ALA A 124 -11.38 6.01 11.71
C ALA A 124 -11.79 4.57 11.37
N PRO A 125 -13.05 4.29 10.97
CA PRO A 125 -14.17 5.23 10.87
C PRO A 125 -14.70 5.68 12.24
N GLN A 126 -15.24 6.91 12.30
CA GLN A 126 -15.91 7.48 13.47
C GLN A 126 -17.37 7.80 13.17
N ASN A 127 -18.28 7.44 14.07
CA ASN A 127 -19.68 7.84 14.08
C ASN A 127 -20.12 8.22 15.50
N GLU A 128 -21.39 8.56 15.70
CA GLU A 128 -21.90 8.94 17.03
C GLU A 128 -21.67 7.85 18.08
N ARG A 129 -21.66 6.58 17.67
CA ARG A 129 -21.48 5.44 18.56
C ARG A 129 -20.02 5.25 18.96
N THR A 130 -19.09 5.36 18.03
CA THR A 130 -17.65 5.26 18.37
C THR A 130 -17.17 6.46 19.19
N LEU A 131 -17.84 7.61 19.05
CA LEU A 131 -17.52 8.83 19.81
C LEU A 131 -18.22 8.93 21.17
N SER A 132 -19.14 8.00 21.52
CA SER A 132 -19.93 8.12 22.76
C SER A 132 -19.15 7.79 24.05
N ASP A 133 -18.08 7.00 23.96
CA ASP A 133 -17.17 6.71 25.08
C ASP A 133 -15.72 6.95 24.63
N PRO A 134 -15.27 8.22 24.59
CA PRO A 134 -13.95 8.55 24.07
C PRO A 134 -12.84 7.94 24.93
N ASP A 135 -11.72 7.65 24.26
CA ASP A 135 -10.49 7.20 24.89
C ASP A 135 -10.06 8.18 26.02
N PRO A 136 -9.60 7.68 27.18
CA PRO A 136 -9.17 8.56 28.27
C PRO A 136 -8.12 9.59 27.83
N PHE A 137 -7.21 9.19 26.95
CA PHE A 137 -6.19 10.07 26.38
C PHE A 137 -6.82 11.28 25.69
N VAL A 138 -7.82 11.07 24.83
CA VAL A 138 -8.50 12.13 24.06
C VAL A 138 -9.09 13.18 25.00
N THR A 139 -9.80 12.72 26.04
CA THR A 139 -10.43 13.60 27.03
C THR A 139 -9.36 14.37 27.83
N ARG A 140 -8.32 13.66 28.28
CA ARG A 140 -7.25 14.22 29.13
C ARG A 140 -6.44 15.32 28.43
N VAL A 141 -6.14 15.13 27.14
CA VAL A 141 -5.37 16.11 26.36
C VAL A 141 -6.26 17.14 25.66
N GLY A 142 -7.58 17.04 25.80
CA GLY A 142 -8.55 17.94 25.16
C GLY A 142 -8.50 17.87 23.63
N LEU A 143 -8.21 16.69 23.07
CA LEU A 143 -8.16 16.49 21.62
C LEU A 143 -9.58 16.42 21.07
N GLU A 144 -9.92 17.31 20.14
CA GLU A 144 -11.16 17.23 19.38
C GLU A 144 -10.99 16.26 18.20
N ILE A 145 -11.92 15.29 18.10
CA ILE A 145 -12.01 14.36 16.98
C ILE A 145 -12.94 14.98 15.92
N ASP A 146 -12.36 15.75 15.00
CA ASP A 146 -13.06 16.52 13.96
C ASP A 146 -13.12 15.81 12.60
N TRP A 147 -12.90 14.49 12.56
CA TRP A 147 -12.94 13.65 11.37
C TRP A 147 -13.88 12.45 11.54
N ARG A 148 -14.33 11.89 10.40
CA ARG A 148 -15.19 10.70 10.36
C ARG A 148 -14.53 9.50 9.70
N ASP A 149 -13.58 9.73 8.82
CA ASP A 149 -13.00 8.72 7.94
C ASP A 149 -11.46 8.86 7.91
N PHE A 150 -10.78 7.93 7.23
CA PHE A 150 -9.32 7.94 7.10
C PHE A 150 -8.82 9.13 6.29
N ALA A 151 -9.59 9.57 5.28
CA ALA A 151 -9.25 10.75 4.50
C ALA A 151 -9.18 12.00 5.38
N GLY A 152 -10.19 12.23 6.22
CA GLY A 152 -10.25 13.33 7.18
C GLY A 152 -9.16 13.24 8.25
N TYR A 153 -8.93 12.05 8.80
CA TYR A 153 -7.86 11.80 9.76
C TYR A 153 -6.47 12.11 9.18
N PHE A 154 -6.14 11.54 8.01
CA PHE A 154 -4.86 11.78 7.37
C PHE A 154 -4.68 13.25 6.97
N ALA A 155 -5.73 13.92 6.48
CA ALA A 155 -5.67 15.36 6.21
C ALA A 155 -5.44 16.17 7.50
N ARG A 156 -6.02 15.75 8.64
CA ARG A 156 -5.83 16.40 9.95
C ARG A 156 -4.38 16.29 10.42
N LEU A 157 -3.77 15.11 10.26
CA LEU A 157 -2.35 14.86 10.52
C LEU A 157 -1.44 15.69 9.60
N GLU A 158 -1.69 15.68 8.30
CA GLU A 158 -0.91 16.44 7.32
C GLU A 158 -0.95 17.95 7.61
N ARG A 159 -2.14 18.50 7.97
CA ARG A 159 -2.26 19.90 8.40
C ARG A 159 -1.47 20.22 9.67
N ARG A 160 -1.36 19.25 10.60
CA ARG A 160 -0.59 19.42 11.85
C ARG A 160 0.92 19.39 11.59
N GLY A 161 1.35 18.59 10.60
CA GLY A 161 2.75 18.19 10.41
C GLY A 161 3.18 17.11 11.41
N MET A 162 4.20 16.31 11.05
CA MET A 162 4.75 15.26 11.90
C MET A 162 6.24 15.06 11.60
N ALA A 163 7.04 14.68 12.61
CA ALA A 163 8.48 14.49 12.44
C ALA A 163 8.84 13.16 11.78
N ILE A 164 8.02 12.12 11.98
CA ILE A 164 8.16 10.79 11.38
C ILE A 164 7.05 10.53 10.37
N ASN A 165 7.24 9.61 9.43
CA ASN A 165 6.16 9.14 8.57
C ASN A 165 5.19 8.24 9.37
N LEU A 166 3.90 8.20 9.01
CA LEU A 166 2.91 7.36 9.68
C LEU A 166 1.93 6.72 8.69
N GLY A 167 1.76 5.40 8.77
CA GLY A 167 0.68 4.66 8.10
C GLY A 167 -0.15 3.86 9.09
N SER A 168 -1.39 3.54 8.75
CA SER A 168 -2.32 2.88 9.68
C SER A 168 -3.16 1.81 8.98
N TYR A 169 -3.48 0.73 9.68
CA TYR A 169 -4.52 -0.23 9.30
C TYR A 169 -5.90 0.28 9.69
N VAL A 170 -6.93 -0.14 8.96
CA VAL A 170 -8.30 -0.06 9.48
C VAL A 170 -8.51 -1.21 10.47
N GLY A 171 -9.00 -0.88 11.66
CA GLY A 171 -9.22 -1.83 12.73
C GLY A 171 -10.56 -2.54 12.61
N ALA A 172 -10.57 -3.87 12.61
CA ALA A 172 -11.79 -4.69 12.61
C ALA A 172 -12.67 -4.42 13.85
N THR A 173 -12.06 -4.18 15.01
CA THR A 173 -12.77 -3.79 16.23
C THR A 173 -13.41 -2.41 16.07
N GLN A 174 -12.71 -1.45 15.46
CA GLN A 174 -13.25 -0.12 15.18
C GLN A 174 -14.48 -0.19 14.25
N VAL A 175 -14.36 -0.95 13.16
CA VAL A 175 -15.46 -1.19 12.20
C VAL A 175 -16.65 -1.87 12.90
N ARG A 176 -16.39 -2.90 13.71
CA ARG A 176 -17.41 -3.59 14.48
C ARG A 176 -18.09 -2.66 15.49
N GLN A 177 -17.34 -1.80 16.19
CA GLN A 177 -17.91 -0.82 17.11
C GLN A 177 -18.79 0.19 16.37
N ALA A 178 -18.39 0.64 15.18
CA ALA A 178 -19.20 1.53 14.36
C ALA A 178 -20.56 0.92 13.99
N VAL A 179 -20.64 -0.40 13.74
CA VAL A 179 -21.86 -1.06 13.22
C VAL A 179 -22.67 -1.81 14.27
N LEU A 180 -22.03 -2.48 15.23
CA LEU A 180 -22.68 -3.26 16.30
C LEU A 180 -22.51 -2.67 17.70
N GLY A 181 -21.54 -1.76 17.90
CA GLY A 181 -21.14 -1.34 19.25
C GLY A 181 -20.38 -2.43 20.00
N SER A 182 -20.65 -2.55 21.31
CA SER A 182 -19.95 -3.49 22.20
C SER A 182 -20.74 -4.77 22.46
N ASP A 183 -21.67 -5.11 21.57
CA ASP A 183 -22.55 -6.26 21.71
C ASP A 183 -21.83 -7.59 21.40
N ASN A 184 -22.05 -8.58 22.27
CA ASN A 184 -21.59 -9.95 22.06
C ASN A 184 -22.59 -10.76 21.22
N ARG A 185 -22.58 -10.52 19.90
CA ARG A 185 -23.41 -11.23 18.91
C ARG A 185 -22.76 -11.25 17.54
N ALA A 186 -23.16 -12.15 16.66
CA ALA A 186 -22.78 -12.05 15.25
C ALA A 186 -23.48 -10.86 14.56
N PRO A 187 -22.86 -10.23 13.54
CA PRO A 187 -23.56 -9.32 12.66
C PRO A 187 -24.66 -10.05 11.89
N SER A 188 -25.75 -9.34 11.60
CA SER A 188 -26.67 -9.72 10.53
C SER A 188 -26.01 -9.54 9.16
N ALA A 189 -26.64 -10.05 8.09
CA ALA A 189 -26.09 -9.92 6.74
C ALA A 189 -25.90 -8.45 6.31
N ASP A 190 -26.86 -7.57 6.63
CA ASP A 190 -26.78 -6.14 6.30
C ASP A 190 -25.70 -5.43 7.12
N GLU A 191 -25.53 -5.81 8.39
CA GLU A 191 -24.46 -5.27 9.23
C GLU A 191 -23.07 -5.72 8.75
N LEU A 192 -22.93 -6.98 8.33
CA LEU A 192 -21.67 -7.48 7.77
C LEU A 192 -21.33 -6.75 6.47
N ALA A 193 -22.32 -6.54 5.59
CA ALA A 193 -22.12 -5.79 4.34
C ALA A 193 -21.70 -4.33 4.60
N GLU A 194 -22.27 -3.68 5.62
CA GLU A 194 -21.84 -2.33 6.02
C GLU A 194 -20.41 -2.33 6.59
N MET A 195 -20.04 -3.35 7.37
CA MET A 195 -18.67 -3.51 7.87
C MET A 195 -17.67 -3.71 6.71
N GLU A 196 -18.01 -4.53 5.72
CA GLU A 196 -17.22 -4.71 4.49
C GLU A 196 -17.05 -3.37 3.74
N ARG A 197 -18.12 -2.59 3.59
CA ARG A 197 -18.09 -1.27 2.96
C ARG A 197 -17.17 -0.28 3.69
N LEU A 198 -17.18 -0.28 5.03
CA LEU A 198 -16.29 0.57 5.83
C LEU A 198 -14.81 0.18 5.68
N VAL A 199 -14.52 -1.11 5.54
CA VAL A 199 -13.15 -1.59 5.24
C VAL A 199 -12.73 -1.16 3.83
N GLU A 200 -13.59 -1.34 2.83
CA GLU A 200 -13.34 -0.90 1.44
C GLU A 200 -13.03 0.60 1.40
N GLU A 201 -13.89 1.43 2.00
CA GLU A 201 -13.71 2.88 2.07
C GLU A 201 -12.37 3.25 2.75
N ALA A 202 -12.02 2.61 3.86
CA ALA A 202 -10.76 2.87 4.53
C ALA A 202 -9.54 2.48 3.66
N MET A 203 -9.61 1.36 2.94
CA MET A 203 -8.56 0.94 2.00
C MET A 203 -8.40 1.95 0.86
N GLU A 204 -9.49 2.44 0.27
CA GLU A 204 -9.48 3.49 -0.76
C GLU A 204 -8.91 4.82 -0.25
N GLN A 205 -9.12 5.12 1.02
CA GLN A 205 -8.60 6.32 1.69
C GLN A 205 -7.14 6.17 2.17
N GLY A 206 -6.58 4.96 2.03
CA GLY A 206 -5.17 4.67 2.16
C GLY A 206 -4.76 3.94 3.41
N ALA A 207 -5.67 3.23 4.07
CA ALA A 207 -5.29 2.21 5.04
C ALA A 207 -4.35 1.16 4.41
N LEU A 208 -3.36 0.69 5.17
CA LEU A 208 -2.37 -0.29 4.71
C LEU A 208 -2.94 -1.72 4.58
N GLY A 209 -4.10 -1.95 5.19
CA GLY A 209 -4.72 -3.25 5.33
C GLY A 209 -5.75 -3.24 6.45
N LEU A 210 -6.19 -4.43 6.85
CA LEU A 210 -7.07 -4.66 7.98
C LEU A 210 -6.25 -5.13 9.19
N SER A 211 -6.64 -4.75 10.40
CA SER A 211 -6.08 -5.34 11.61
C SER A 211 -7.11 -5.77 12.65
N SER A 212 -6.72 -6.64 13.59
CA SER A 212 -7.55 -7.06 14.71
C SER A 212 -6.78 -7.14 16.02
N SER A 213 -7.50 -7.04 17.14
CA SER A 213 -6.95 -7.33 18.48
C SER A 213 -7.90 -8.24 19.26
N LEU A 214 -7.88 -9.51 18.86
CA LEU A 214 -8.92 -10.50 19.17
C LEU A 214 -8.89 -11.01 20.62
N VAL A 215 -7.85 -10.66 21.39
CA VAL A 215 -7.76 -11.05 22.80
C VAL A 215 -8.72 -10.24 23.68
N TYR A 216 -9.10 -9.03 23.27
CA TYR A 216 -9.93 -8.12 24.08
C TYR A 216 -11.39 -8.07 23.62
N ALA A 217 -12.30 -7.75 24.54
CA ALA A 217 -13.65 -7.35 24.17
C ALA A 217 -13.67 -5.92 23.60
N PRO A 218 -14.51 -5.61 22.58
CA PRO A 218 -15.49 -6.49 21.93
C PRO A 218 -14.94 -7.29 20.74
N ALA A 219 -13.64 -7.18 20.43
CA ALA A 219 -13.03 -7.84 19.28
C ALA A 219 -13.13 -9.37 19.37
N ASN A 220 -12.98 -9.92 20.57
CA ASN A 220 -13.03 -11.36 20.81
C ASN A 220 -14.43 -11.97 20.55
N TYR A 221 -15.47 -11.15 20.34
CA TYR A 221 -16.81 -11.59 19.93
C TYR A 221 -16.90 -11.86 18.42
N ALA A 222 -15.97 -11.31 17.62
CA ALA A 222 -15.92 -11.54 16.19
C ALA A 222 -15.60 -13.01 15.90
N ARG A 223 -16.38 -13.61 14.99
CA ARG A 223 -16.18 -14.98 14.52
C ARG A 223 -15.14 -15.02 13.41
N THR A 224 -14.52 -16.18 13.19
CA THR A 224 -13.51 -16.33 12.14
C THR A 224 -14.06 -16.03 10.74
N ASP A 225 -15.30 -16.41 10.44
CA ASP A 225 -15.95 -16.14 9.15
C ASP A 225 -16.22 -14.64 8.91
N GLU A 226 -16.58 -13.89 9.96
CA GLU A 226 -16.64 -12.43 9.94
C GLU A 226 -15.27 -11.82 9.60
N LEU A 227 -14.20 -12.26 10.25
CA LEU A 227 -12.84 -11.77 9.98
C LEU A 227 -12.37 -12.13 8.57
N VAL A 228 -12.71 -13.32 8.07
CA VAL A 228 -12.44 -13.73 6.68
C VAL A 228 -13.13 -12.81 5.69
N ALA A 229 -14.39 -12.43 5.93
CA ALA A 229 -15.13 -11.52 5.06
C ALA A 229 -14.45 -10.14 4.96
N LEU A 230 -14.13 -9.52 6.10
CA LEU A 230 -13.43 -8.24 6.13
C LEU A 230 -12.02 -8.33 5.52
N ALA A 231 -11.28 -9.40 5.81
CA ALA A 231 -9.94 -9.59 5.28
C ALA A 231 -9.94 -9.80 3.75
N ARG A 232 -11.00 -10.43 3.19
CA ARG A 232 -11.16 -10.53 1.73
C ARG A 232 -11.27 -9.16 1.08
N VAL A 233 -12.02 -8.24 1.68
CA VAL A 233 -12.11 -6.86 1.19
C VAL A 233 -10.73 -6.22 1.17
N ALA A 234 -9.99 -6.25 2.28
CA ALA A 234 -8.62 -5.71 2.31
C ALA A 234 -7.69 -6.36 1.25
N ALA A 235 -7.84 -7.65 1.00
CA ALA A 235 -7.07 -8.38 -0.01
C ALA A 235 -7.35 -7.90 -1.45
N LEU A 236 -8.60 -7.56 -1.77
CA LEU A 236 -8.99 -7.01 -3.08
C LEU A 236 -8.27 -5.69 -3.39
N HIS A 237 -7.92 -4.92 -2.36
CA HIS A 237 -7.15 -3.67 -2.46
C HIS A 237 -5.64 -3.88 -2.29
N GLY A 238 -5.16 -5.13 -2.27
CA GLY A 238 -3.75 -5.47 -2.10
C GLY A 238 -3.20 -5.25 -0.70
N GLY A 239 -4.05 -5.04 0.30
CA GLY A 239 -3.66 -4.87 1.70
C GLY A 239 -3.23 -6.18 2.37
N ILE A 240 -2.79 -6.07 3.61
CA ILE A 240 -2.45 -7.22 4.48
C ILE A 240 -3.41 -7.31 5.67
N TYR A 241 -3.46 -8.47 6.32
CA TYR A 241 -4.18 -8.65 7.58
C TYR A 241 -3.18 -8.72 8.74
N ALA A 242 -3.27 -7.80 9.69
CA ALA A 242 -2.41 -7.80 10.86
C ALA A 242 -3.20 -8.17 12.12
N THR A 243 -2.67 -9.00 13.01
CA THR A 243 -3.46 -9.51 14.14
C THR A 243 -2.67 -9.58 15.43
N HIS A 244 -3.21 -8.93 16.46
CA HIS A 244 -3.06 -9.41 17.84
C HIS A 244 -4.06 -10.57 17.98
N MET A 245 -3.48 -11.78 17.96
CA MET A 245 -4.21 -13.04 17.94
C MET A 245 -5.15 -13.20 19.14
N ARG A 246 -6.13 -14.08 18.99
CA ARG A 246 -7.13 -14.36 20.04
C ARG A 246 -6.53 -14.97 21.30
N GLY A 247 -5.39 -15.65 21.16
CA GLY A 247 -4.65 -16.25 22.26
C GLY A 247 -3.14 -16.14 22.07
N GLU A 248 -2.43 -15.88 23.16
CA GLU A 248 -0.97 -15.76 23.20
C GLU A 248 -0.36 -16.61 24.33
N GLY A 249 -1.17 -17.02 25.30
CA GLY A 249 -0.91 -18.06 26.26
C GLY A 249 -1.50 -19.39 25.81
N ARG A 250 -2.27 -20.05 26.66
CA ARG A 250 -2.77 -21.42 26.43
C ARG A 250 -3.49 -21.62 25.09
N GLY A 251 -4.19 -20.60 24.60
CA GLY A 251 -4.89 -20.61 23.32
C GLY A 251 -4.01 -20.37 22.09
N ILE A 252 -2.70 -20.17 22.23
CA ILE A 252 -1.82 -19.74 21.13
C ILE A 252 -1.87 -20.65 19.90
N PHE A 253 -1.95 -21.97 20.09
CA PHE A 253 -1.97 -22.89 18.95
C PHE A 253 -3.28 -22.85 18.18
N ASP A 254 -4.41 -22.72 18.88
CA ASP A 254 -5.71 -22.56 18.23
C ASP A 254 -5.80 -21.19 17.53
N ALA A 255 -5.21 -20.16 18.13
CA ALA A 255 -5.16 -18.82 17.55
C ALA A 255 -4.27 -18.75 16.30
N LEU A 256 -3.17 -19.53 16.25
CA LEU A 256 -2.38 -19.71 15.04
C LEU A 256 -3.19 -20.41 13.94
N GLU A 257 -3.92 -21.47 14.27
CA GLU A 257 -4.77 -22.16 13.29
C GLU A 257 -5.89 -21.24 12.76
N GLU A 258 -6.52 -20.43 13.63
CA GLU A 258 -7.46 -19.39 13.21
C GLU A 258 -6.81 -18.40 12.23
N THR A 259 -5.60 -17.93 12.55
CA THR A 259 -4.83 -17.02 11.70
C THR A 259 -4.54 -17.64 10.33
N PHE A 260 -4.20 -18.93 10.29
CA PHE A 260 -3.93 -19.66 9.04
C PHE A 260 -5.21 -19.87 8.21
N ILE A 261 -6.35 -20.07 8.86
CA ILE A 261 -7.67 -20.13 8.21
C ILE A 261 -7.98 -18.80 7.55
N ILE A 262 -7.81 -17.67 8.25
CA ILE A 262 -8.05 -16.33 7.71
C ILE A 262 -7.14 -16.08 6.50
N ALA A 263 -5.83 -16.30 6.64
CA ALA A 263 -4.85 -16.15 5.56
C ALA A 263 -5.26 -16.93 4.30
N ARG A 264 -5.65 -18.20 4.47
CA ARG A 264 -6.00 -19.11 3.36
C ARG A 264 -7.33 -18.74 2.71
N GLN A 265 -8.35 -18.47 3.49
CA GLN A 265 -9.70 -18.23 2.98
C GLN A 265 -9.86 -16.82 2.40
N ALA A 266 -9.13 -15.83 2.92
CA ALA A 266 -9.10 -14.48 2.39
C ALA A 266 -8.03 -14.27 1.31
N ARG A 267 -7.08 -15.21 1.18
CA ARG A 267 -5.91 -15.10 0.29
C ARG A 267 -5.13 -13.82 0.54
N ILE A 268 -4.94 -13.52 1.82
CA ILE A 268 -4.31 -12.29 2.28
C ILE A 268 -2.98 -12.61 2.98
N PRO A 269 -1.91 -11.82 2.75
CA PRO A 269 -0.71 -11.88 3.56
C PRO A 269 -1.02 -11.48 5.01
N VAL A 270 -0.38 -12.15 5.98
CA VAL A 270 -0.60 -11.91 7.41
C VAL A 270 0.64 -11.37 8.13
N GLU A 271 0.43 -10.41 9.02
CA GLU A 271 1.38 -9.97 10.06
C GLU A 271 0.84 -10.35 11.44
N ILE A 272 1.59 -11.15 12.21
CA ILE A 272 1.25 -11.42 13.62
C ILE A 272 1.93 -10.35 14.46
N PHE A 273 1.13 -9.50 15.11
CA PHE A 273 1.65 -8.47 15.98
C PHE A 273 2.33 -9.08 17.21
N HIS A 274 3.42 -8.45 17.65
CA HIS A 274 4.12 -8.66 18.93
C HIS A 274 4.16 -10.13 19.40
N LEU A 275 4.60 -11.03 18.50
CA LEU A 275 4.60 -12.48 18.69
C LEU A 275 5.23 -12.87 20.04
N LYS A 276 4.47 -13.59 20.86
CA LYS A 276 4.90 -14.03 22.19
C LYS A 276 4.25 -15.34 22.60
N ALA A 277 4.91 -16.04 23.52
CA ALA A 277 4.34 -17.15 24.27
C ALA A 277 4.17 -16.68 25.73
N ALA A 278 2.93 -16.38 26.11
CA ALA A 278 2.58 -15.78 27.39
C ALA A 278 2.22 -16.83 28.46
N GLY A 279 2.57 -16.57 29.70
CA GLY A 279 2.30 -17.46 30.82
C GLY A 279 3.44 -18.45 31.09
N LYS A 280 3.75 -18.65 32.38
CA LYS A 280 4.88 -19.50 32.83
C LYS A 280 4.77 -20.95 32.37
N ASP A 281 3.55 -21.44 32.14
CA ASP A 281 3.27 -22.77 31.62
C ASP A 281 3.58 -22.92 30.13
N LEU A 282 3.75 -21.82 29.39
CA LEU A 282 4.21 -21.82 28.00
C LEU A 282 5.67 -21.41 27.79
N TRP A 283 6.38 -21.00 28.84
CA TRP A 283 7.78 -20.60 28.70
C TRP A 283 8.64 -21.75 28.16
N GLY A 284 9.53 -21.44 27.20
CA GLY A 284 10.37 -22.38 26.46
C GLY A 284 9.69 -23.00 25.24
N ARG A 285 8.41 -22.69 24.98
CA ARG A 285 7.65 -23.27 23.84
C ARG A 285 7.64 -22.39 22.60
N MET A 286 8.34 -21.25 22.56
CA MET A 286 8.41 -20.43 21.35
C MET A 286 8.98 -21.20 20.15
N GLY A 287 9.85 -22.18 20.37
CA GLY A 287 10.33 -23.07 19.30
C GLY A 287 9.20 -23.84 18.60
N GLU A 288 8.15 -24.23 19.32
CA GLU A 288 6.98 -24.89 18.75
C GLU A 288 6.06 -23.94 17.98
N VAL A 289 5.94 -22.69 18.45
CA VAL A 289 5.19 -21.61 17.80
C VAL A 289 5.83 -21.28 16.45
N VAL A 290 7.15 -21.04 16.47
CA VAL A 290 7.96 -20.78 15.28
C VAL A 290 7.90 -21.95 14.29
N ALA A 291 7.97 -23.19 14.76
CA ALA A 291 7.88 -24.36 13.89
C ALA A 291 6.54 -24.45 13.15
N ARG A 292 5.43 -24.10 13.80
CA ARG A 292 4.09 -24.09 13.18
C ARG A 292 3.96 -22.97 12.16
N ILE A 293 4.41 -21.76 12.47
CA ILE A 293 4.44 -20.65 11.52
C ILE A 293 5.33 -21.01 10.32
N GLY A 294 6.50 -21.61 10.57
CA GLY A 294 7.41 -22.11 9.53
C GLY A 294 6.75 -23.14 8.61
N ALA A 295 5.98 -24.08 9.17
CA ALA A 295 5.24 -25.06 8.39
C ALA A 295 4.13 -24.41 7.53
N ALA A 296 3.39 -23.46 8.09
CA ALA A 296 2.37 -22.70 7.36
C ALA A 296 2.97 -21.89 6.19
N ARG A 297 4.13 -21.26 6.43
CA ARG A 297 4.92 -20.55 5.40
C ARG A 297 5.40 -21.50 4.31
N ALA A 298 5.93 -22.67 4.68
CA ALA A 298 6.36 -23.70 3.73
C ALA A 298 5.18 -24.25 2.90
N ALA A 299 3.97 -24.22 3.43
CA ALA A 299 2.74 -24.57 2.73
C ALA A 299 2.20 -23.45 1.81
N GLY A 300 2.90 -22.33 1.69
CA GLY A 300 2.59 -21.25 0.75
C GLY A 300 1.78 -20.09 1.34
N LEU A 301 1.55 -20.06 2.66
CA LEU A 301 0.94 -18.89 3.31
C LEU A 301 2.02 -17.81 3.53
N ASP A 302 1.70 -16.56 3.20
CA ASP A 302 2.57 -15.42 3.49
C ASP A 302 2.29 -14.90 4.91
N ILE A 303 3.04 -15.40 5.89
CA ILE A 303 2.88 -15.06 7.31
C ILE A 303 4.18 -14.53 7.88
N ALA A 304 4.19 -13.31 8.38
CA ALA A 304 5.31 -12.72 9.11
C ALA A 304 4.84 -12.27 10.50
N ALA A 305 5.74 -11.69 11.28
CA ALA A 305 5.42 -11.15 12.59
C ALA A 305 6.34 -9.99 12.96
N ASP A 306 5.99 -9.26 14.00
CA ASP A 306 6.91 -8.36 14.71
C ASP A 306 7.02 -8.72 16.19
N GLN A 307 8.00 -8.14 16.87
CA GLN A 307 8.21 -8.30 18.29
C GLN A 307 8.89 -7.06 18.91
N TYR A 308 8.60 -6.78 20.17
CA TYR A 308 9.37 -5.87 21.02
C TYR A 308 10.35 -6.65 21.95
N PRO A 309 11.53 -6.10 22.28
CA PRO A 309 12.60 -6.83 22.99
C PRO A 309 12.45 -6.83 24.53
N TYR A 310 11.28 -7.19 25.05
CA TYR A 310 10.99 -7.15 26.48
C TYR A 310 10.14 -8.33 26.95
N VAL A 311 10.32 -8.74 28.20
CA VAL A 311 9.60 -9.87 28.82
C VAL A 311 8.24 -9.49 29.41
N ALA A 312 7.81 -8.24 29.24
CA ALA A 312 6.52 -7.75 29.73
C ALA A 312 5.70 -7.12 28.60
N GLY A 313 4.38 -7.32 28.64
CA GLY A 313 3.41 -6.60 27.81
C GLY A 313 2.79 -5.45 28.57
N ALA A 314 2.10 -4.54 27.88
CA ALA A 314 1.36 -3.45 28.50
C ALA A 314 -0.01 -3.28 27.85
N THR A 315 -1.06 -3.15 28.65
CA THR A 315 -2.45 -2.95 28.20
C THR A 315 -3.30 -2.43 29.37
N SER A 316 -4.64 -2.35 29.23
CA SER A 316 -5.55 -2.01 30.34
C SER A 316 -5.51 -3.07 31.45
N LEU A 317 -5.59 -2.65 32.71
CA LEU A 317 -5.78 -3.55 33.85
C LEU A 317 -7.06 -4.39 33.71
N SER A 318 -8.05 -3.90 32.99
CA SER A 318 -9.31 -4.60 32.74
C SER A 318 -9.17 -5.84 31.85
N ALA A 319 -8.03 -6.01 31.17
CA ALA A 319 -7.67 -7.25 30.46
C ALA A 319 -7.55 -8.45 31.42
N SER A 320 -7.40 -8.21 32.72
CA SER A 320 -7.47 -9.23 33.77
C SER A 320 -8.89 -9.72 34.05
N ILE A 321 -9.92 -9.18 33.38
CA ILE A 321 -11.32 -9.55 33.61
C ILE A 321 -11.86 -10.32 32.40
N PRO A 322 -12.57 -11.46 32.60
CA PRO A 322 -13.12 -12.27 31.53
C PRO A 322 -13.99 -11.48 30.54
N PRO A 323 -13.90 -11.77 29.22
CA PRO A 323 -14.59 -10.98 28.20
C PRO A 323 -16.11 -10.90 28.34
N TRP A 324 -16.76 -11.89 28.96
CA TRP A 324 -18.22 -11.86 29.17
C TRP A 324 -18.64 -10.69 30.07
N ALA A 325 -17.78 -10.28 31.01
CA ALA A 325 -18.06 -9.17 31.92
C ALA A 325 -17.95 -7.80 31.24
N HIS A 326 -17.31 -7.73 30.07
CA HIS A 326 -17.20 -6.54 29.24
C HIS A 326 -18.37 -6.36 28.26
N ALA A 327 -19.26 -7.35 28.12
CA ALA A 327 -20.35 -7.31 27.14
C ALA A 327 -21.29 -6.13 27.40
N GLY A 328 -21.55 -5.31 26.38
CA GLY A 328 -22.29 -4.04 26.54
C GLY A 328 -21.42 -2.86 26.97
N GLY A 329 -20.10 -3.03 27.07
CA GLY A 329 -19.13 -1.97 27.28
C GLY A 329 -18.81 -1.65 28.75
N ARG A 330 -18.08 -0.55 28.93
CA ARG A 330 -17.45 -0.16 30.19
C ARG A 330 -18.45 0.06 31.32
N GLU A 331 -19.60 0.68 31.06
CA GLU A 331 -20.61 0.90 32.11
C GLU A 331 -21.18 -0.42 32.64
N GLU A 332 -21.42 -1.39 31.76
CA GLU A 332 -21.91 -2.71 32.14
C GLU A 332 -20.84 -3.51 32.90
N LEU A 333 -19.56 -3.39 32.51
CA LEU A 333 -18.44 -3.92 33.31
C LEU A 333 -18.47 -3.35 34.74
N LEU A 334 -18.58 -2.03 34.88
CA LEU A 334 -18.61 -1.38 36.20
C LEU A 334 -19.85 -1.77 37.01
N LYS A 335 -21.02 -1.97 36.39
CA LYS A 335 -22.22 -2.49 37.07
C LYS A 335 -21.98 -3.92 37.58
N ARG A 336 -21.42 -4.79 36.75
CA ARG A 336 -21.07 -6.17 37.11
C ARG A 336 -20.04 -6.21 38.24
N LEU A 337 -19.02 -5.36 38.20
CA LEU A 337 -18.03 -5.26 39.26
C LEU A 337 -18.61 -4.75 40.59
N ARG A 338 -19.78 -4.08 40.61
CA ARG A 338 -20.47 -3.70 41.86
C ARG A 338 -21.41 -4.78 42.38
N ASP A 339 -21.80 -5.75 41.56
CA ASP A 339 -22.70 -6.81 41.95
C ASP A 339 -21.96 -7.91 42.73
N PRO A 340 -22.32 -8.20 44.00
CA PRO A 340 -21.60 -9.17 44.82
C PRO A 340 -21.59 -10.58 44.23
N ALA A 341 -22.70 -11.03 43.64
CA ALA A 341 -22.78 -12.37 43.04
C ALA A 341 -21.85 -12.51 41.83
N THR A 342 -21.74 -11.44 41.02
CA THR A 342 -20.80 -11.35 39.92
C THR A 342 -19.36 -11.30 40.41
N ARG A 343 -19.03 -10.52 41.45
CA ARG A 343 -17.69 -10.52 42.07
C ARG A 343 -17.28 -11.92 42.55
N ASP A 344 -18.17 -12.62 43.24
CA ASP A 344 -17.90 -13.98 43.71
C ASP A 344 -17.63 -14.95 42.55
N ARG A 345 -18.34 -14.78 41.43
CA ARG A 345 -18.07 -15.54 40.20
C ARG A 345 -16.70 -15.20 39.62
N LEU A 346 -16.39 -13.93 39.44
CA LEU A 346 -15.09 -13.46 38.93
C LEU A 346 -13.95 -13.96 39.80
N ARG A 347 -14.10 -13.93 41.13
CA ARG A 347 -13.11 -14.46 42.06
C ARG A 347 -12.84 -15.94 41.83
N ARG A 348 -13.88 -16.76 41.64
CA ARG A 348 -13.72 -18.19 41.34
C ARG A 348 -13.04 -18.41 39.99
N GLU A 349 -13.44 -17.67 38.96
CA GLU A 349 -12.87 -17.77 37.61
C GLU A 349 -11.39 -17.35 37.59
N LEU A 350 -11.00 -16.26 38.25
CA LEU A 350 -9.61 -15.78 38.32
C LEU A 350 -8.71 -16.57 39.28
N SER A 351 -9.30 -17.41 40.14
CA SER A 351 -8.53 -18.31 41.02
C SER A 351 -8.18 -19.64 40.33
N GLN A 352 -8.67 -19.86 39.11
CA GLN A 352 -8.45 -21.07 38.33
C GLN A 352 -7.89 -20.69 36.97
N PRO A 353 -7.00 -21.50 36.39
CA PRO A 353 -6.56 -21.25 35.02
C PRO A 353 -7.74 -21.28 34.05
N ALA A 354 -7.79 -20.28 33.16
CA ALA A 354 -8.78 -20.22 32.09
C ALA A 354 -8.33 -21.07 30.89
N ASP A 355 -9.27 -21.82 30.31
CA ASP A 355 -9.03 -22.61 29.09
C ASP A 355 -9.67 -22.00 27.84
N ASN A 356 -10.55 -21.00 27.99
CA ASN A 356 -11.37 -20.45 26.91
C ASN A 356 -11.26 -18.91 26.73
N TRP A 357 -10.37 -18.26 27.48
CA TRP A 357 -9.99 -16.86 27.31
C TRP A 357 -8.59 -16.61 27.89
N GLU A 358 -7.99 -15.49 27.53
CA GLU A 358 -6.62 -15.15 27.94
C GLU A 358 -6.58 -14.43 29.28
N ASP A 359 -6.32 -15.19 30.35
CA ASP A 359 -6.21 -14.66 31.72
C ASP A 359 -4.86 -13.96 31.95
N PHE A 360 -4.82 -12.64 31.71
CA PHE A 360 -3.61 -11.83 31.94
C PHE A 360 -3.14 -11.82 33.40
N PHE A 361 -4.07 -11.92 34.36
CA PHE A 361 -3.70 -11.95 35.79
C PHE A 361 -2.99 -13.25 36.13
N GLY A 362 -3.56 -14.39 35.73
CA GLY A 362 -2.96 -15.71 35.90
C GLY A 362 -1.64 -15.87 35.13
N MET A 363 -1.59 -15.44 33.87
CA MET A 363 -0.38 -15.51 33.03
C MET A 363 0.80 -14.70 33.59
N ALA A 364 0.52 -13.57 34.24
CA ALA A 364 1.54 -12.79 34.94
C ALA A 364 2.01 -13.46 36.25
N GLY A 365 1.36 -14.53 36.70
CA GLY A 365 1.63 -15.18 37.98
C GLY A 365 0.95 -14.47 39.16
N GLY A 366 -0.21 -13.85 38.92
CA GLY A 366 -0.98 -13.12 39.91
C GLY A 366 -0.48 -11.68 40.14
N ALA A 367 -0.88 -11.09 41.27
CA ALA A 367 -0.70 -9.67 41.55
C ALA A 367 0.76 -9.18 41.59
N GLU A 368 1.73 -10.06 41.86
CA GLU A 368 3.16 -9.73 41.81
C GLU A 368 3.65 -9.45 40.39
N GLY A 369 3.02 -10.08 39.38
CA GLY A 369 3.37 -9.90 37.98
C GLY A 369 2.70 -8.72 37.29
N VAL A 370 1.79 -8.02 37.99
CA VAL A 370 1.02 -6.89 37.45
C VAL A 370 1.52 -5.59 38.07
N LEU A 371 2.00 -4.66 37.24
CA LEU A 371 2.44 -3.33 37.65
C LEU A 371 1.47 -2.27 37.13
N ILE A 372 1.03 -1.35 37.99
CA ILE A 372 0.11 -0.27 37.61
C ILE A 372 0.88 0.82 36.87
N SER A 373 0.60 1.04 35.59
CA SER A 373 1.35 1.96 34.74
C SER A 373 0.74 3.37 34.68
N SER A 374 -0.59 3.44 34.74
CA SER A 374 -1.31 4.71 34.65
C SER A 374 -2.67 4.64 35.33
N VAL A 375 -3.10 5.75 35.91
CA VAL A 375 -4.46 5.97 36.41
C VAL A 375 -4.99 7.34 35.97
N GLU A 376 -6.30 7.44 35.82
CA GLU A 376 -6.97 8.71 35.47
C GLU A 376 -7.46 9.45 36.71
N ASN A 377 -7.85 8.72 37.76
CA ASN A 377 -8.25 9.27 39.04
C ASN A 377 -7.03 9.78 39.81
N ALA A 378 -6.99 11.10 40.04
CA ALA A 378 -5.91 11.76 40.77
C ALA A 378 -5.67 11.17 42.17
N GLY A 379 -6.71 10.67 42.84
CA GLY A 379 -6.61 10.03 44.16
C GLY A 379 -5.88 8.68 44.16
N LEU A 380 -5.66 8.08 42.97
CA LEU A 380 -4.97 6.80 42.81
C LEU A 380 -3.53 6.95 42.33
N LYS A 381 -3.06 8.18 42.05
CA LYS A 381 -1.75 8.43 41.41
C LYS A 381 -0.56 7.84 42.18
N SER A 382 -0.66 7.71 43.51
CA SER A 382 0.37 7.08 44.34
C SER A 382 0.58 5.59 44.03
N TYR A 383 -0.34 4.94 43.34
CA TYR A 383 -0.23 3.54 42.93
C TYR A 383 0.53 3.35 41.62
N GLU A 384 0.80 4.40 40.84
CA GLU A 384 1.57 4.28 39.61
C GLU A 384 3.03 3.85 39.87
N GLY A 385 3.44 2.77 39.23
CA GLY A 385 4.74 2.12 39.41
C GLY A 385 4.78 1.10 40.54
N LEU A 386 3.67 0.87 41.24
CA LEU A 386 3.57 -0.21 42.23
C LEU A 386 3.04 -1.49 41.58
N ARG A 387 3.43 -2.64 42.14
CA ARG A 387 2.77 -3.91 41.85
C ARG A 387 1.37 -3.94 42.45
N LEU A 388 0.46 -4.67 41.82
CA LEU A 388 -0.89 -4.86 42.35
C LEU A 388 -0.87 -5.52 43.74
N SER A 389 0.12 -6.38 44.02
CA SER A 389 0.37 -6.96 45.35
C SER A 389 0.68 -5.89 46.40
N GLU A 390 1.45 -4.87 46.04
CA GLU A 390 1.79 -3.75 46.91
C GLU A 390 0.59 -2.83 47.14
N VAL A 391 -0.21 -2.59 46.09
CA VAL A 391 -1.47 -1.85 46.19
C VAL A 391 -2.43 -2.57 47.15
N ALA A 392 -2.63 -3.88 47.00
CA ALA A 392 -3.47 -4.69 47.88
C ALA A 392 -3.02 -4.59 49.35
N ARG A 393 -1.70 -4.73 49.59
CA ARG A 393 -1.11 -4.59 50.93
C ARG A 393 -1.31 -3.19 51.52
N GLN A 394 -1.18 -2.13 50.73
CA GLN A 394 -1.41 -0.76 51.20
C GLN A 394 -2.89 -0.51 51.56
N ARG A 395 -3.81 -1.18 50.87
CA ARG A 395 -5.25 -1.07 51.09
C ARG A 395 -5.77 -2.01 52.18
N GLY A 396 -4.97 -3.00 52.59
CA GLY A 396 -5.40 -4.04 53.53
C GLY A 396 -6.43 -5.01 52.92
N GLU A 397 -6.39 -5.16 51.59
CA GLU A 397 -7.31 -5.97 50.79
C GLU A 397 -6.59 -7.22 50.26
N ASP A 398 -7.35 -8.25 49.86
CA ASP A 398 -6.76 -9.29 49.03
C ASP A 398 -6.57 -8.82 47.58
N ALA A 399 -5.69 -9.51 46.85
CA ALA A 399 -5.27 -9.10 45.51
C ALA A 399 -6.42 -8.93 44.50
N LEU A 400 -7.45 -9.79 44.57
CA LEU A 400 -8.57 -9.73 43.62
C LEU A 400 -9.55 -8.63 44.00
N GLU A 401 -9.78 -8.38 45.30
CA GLU A 401 -10.55 -7.21 45.72
C GLU A 401 -9.85 -5.90 45.35
N ALA A 402 -8.54 -5.81 45.54
CA ALA A 402 -7.76 -4.65 45.12
C ALA A 402 -7.84 -4.43 43.60
N LEU A 403 -7.82 -5.50 42.80
CA LEU A 403 -8.06 -5.44 41.35
C LEU A 403 -9.44 -4.86 41.04
N PHE A 404 -10.51 -5.40 41.63
CA PHE A 404 -11.88 -4.97 41.35
C PHE A 404 -12.14 -3.53 41.83
N ASP A 405 -11.65 -3.17 43.00
CA ASP A 405 -11.83 -1.85 43.58
C ASP A 405 -11.02 -0.78 42.84
N LEU A 406 -9.81 -1.12 42.37
CA LEU A 406 -9.03 -0.21 41.53
C LEU A 406 -9.74 0.05 40.20
N LEU A 407 -10.25 -1.01 39.55
CA LEU A 407 -11.06 -0.88 38.34
C LEU A 407 -12.32 -0.03 38.57
N LEU A 408 -13.03 -0.20 39.69
CA LEU A 408 -14.18 0.65 40.00
C LEU A 408 -13.79 2.10 40.26
N ALA A 409 -12.76 2.33 41.06
CA ALA A 409 -12.32 3.66 41.47
C ALA A 409 -11.77 4.48 40.30
N ASP A 410 -11.16 3.81 39.32
CA ASP A 410 -10.58 4.44 38.12
C ASP A 410 -11.45 4.28 36.87
N GLN A 411 -12.72 3.86 37.04
CA GLN A 411 -13.68 3.67 35.95
C GLN A 411 -13.19 2.73 34.83
N ALA A 412 -12.41 1.71 35.19
CA ALA A 412 -11.76 0.73 34.32
C ALA A 412 -10.77 1.34 33.32
N ARG A 413 -10.22 2.53 33.62
CA ARG A 413 -9.23 3.24 32.77
C ARG A 413 -7.78 3.08 33.23
N THR A 414 -7.54 2.22 34.24
CA THR A 414 -6.20 1.91 34.72
C THR A 414 -5.40 1.16 33.67
N GLY A 415 -4.18 1.62 33.37
CA GLY A 415 -3.20 0.89 32.57
C GLY A 415 -2.32 -0.03 33.45
N ALA A 416 -1.85 -1.13 32.87
CA ALA A 416 -1.01 -2.10 33.53
C ALA A 416 0.12 -2.63 32.64
N ILE A 417 1.20 -3.08 33.27
CA ILE A 417 2.29 -3.86 32.68
C ILE A 417 2.25 -5.26 33.27
N TYR A 418 2.31 -6.27 32.40
CA TYR A 418 2.18 -7.68 32.75
C TYR A 418 3.46 -8.44 32.42
N PHE A 419 4.07 -9.06 33.42
CA PHE A 419 5.33 -9.81 33.29
C PHE A 419 5.03 -11.26 32.97
N LEU A 420 4.81 -11.54 31.68
CA LEU A 420 4.21 -12.79 31.20
C LEU A 420 5.09 -13.60 30.24
N MET A 421 6.26 -13.10 29.83
CA MET A 421 7.17 -13.79 28.90
C MET A 421 8.49 -14.20 29.57
N SER A 422 9.22 -15.10 28.90
CA SER A 422 10.62 -15.41 29.22
C SER A 422 11.57 -14.72 28.24
N GLU A 423 12.77 -14.37 28.70
CA GLU A 423 13.82 -13.78 27.85
C GLU A 423 14.25 -14.75 26.74
N GLU A 424 14.30 -16.06 27.03
CA GLU A 424 14.65 -17.09 26.07
C GLU A 424 13.66 -17.17 24.90
N ASP A 425 12.36 -17.09 25.18
CA ASP A 425 11.32 -17.09 24.13
C ASP A 425 11.35 -15.80 23.29
N VAL A 426 11.59 -14.65 23.92
CA VAL A 426 11.78 -13.37 23.20
C VAL A 426 12.94 -13.50 22.23
N GLN A 427 14.11 -13.94 22.71
CA GLN A 427 15.29 -14.13 21.85
C GLN A 427 15.04 -15.17 20.75
N ARG A 428 14.34 -16.27 21.08
CA ARG A 428 14.02 -17.35 20.13
C ARG A 428 13.17 -16.85 18.97
N ALA A 429 12.18 -16.00 19.20
CA ALA A 429 11.38 -15.41 18.12
C ALA A 429 12.19 -14.36 17.35
N LEU A 430 12.91 -13.48 18.06
CA LEU A 430 13.66 -12.37 17.46
C LEU A 430 14.66 -12.82 16.39
N VAL A 431 15.28 -14.00 16.54
CA VAL A 431 16.25 -14.54 15.57
C VAL A 431 15.63 -15.05 14.26
N GLU A 432 14.32 -15.24 14.19
CA GLU A 432 13.66 -15.75 12.98
C GLU A 432 13.66 -14.70 11.85
N PRO A 433 14.07 -15.02 10.61
CA PRO A 433 14.31 -14.03 9.55
C PRO A 433 13.05 -13.30 9.06
N TRP A 434 11.87 -13.78 9.44
CA TRP A 434 10.55 -13.24 9.11
C TRP A 434 9.92 -12.44 10.27
N VAL A 435 10.65 -12.24 11.37
CA VAL A 435 10.22 -11.41 12.50
C VAL A 435 10.88 -10.02 12.41
N SER A 436 10.06 -8.97 12.24
CA SER A 436 10.42 -7.55 12.32
C SER A 436 10.34 -7.00 13.75
N VAL A 437 10.55 -5.69 13.91
CA VAL A 437 10.57 -5.03 15.23
C VAL A 437 9.43 -4.04 15.32
N GLY A 438 8.70 -4.07 16.44
CA GLY A 438 7.74 -3.06 16.84
C GLY A 438 8.05 -2.52 18.23
N THR A 439 7.63 -1.30 18.55
CA THR A 439 7.69 -0.78 19.93
C THR A 439 6.47 -1.14 20.75
N ASP A 440 5.33 -1.34 20.08
CA ASP A 440 4.01 -1.52 20.68
C ASP A 440 3.66 -0.39 21.68
N TYR A 441 4.02 0.86 21.37
CA TYR A 441 3.75 1.96 22.30
C TYR A 441 3.75 3.33 21.62
N PRO A 442 2.78 4.23 21.89
CA PRO A 442 2.72 5.56 21.28
C PRO A 442 4.01 6.37 21.45
N ALA A 443 4.24 7.31 20.55
CA ALA A 443 5.20 8.37 20.74
C ALA A 443 4.86 9.16 22.00
N VAL A 444 5.84 9.30 22.88
CA VAL A 444 5.73 9.98 24.18
C VAL A 444 6.91 10.92 24.38
N ARG A 445 6.87 11.69 25.46
CA ARG A 445 7.96 12.58 25.86
C ARG A 445 8.22 12.50 27.35
N ALA A 446 9.47 12.75 27.72
CA ALA A 446 9.87 12.82 29.13
C ALA A 446 9.27 14.04 29.85
N GLU A 447 8.79 15.04 29.10
CA GLU A 447 8.21 16.27 29.60
C GLU A 447 6.95 16.65 28.80
N GLY A 448 6.07 17.45 29.40
CA GLY A 448 4.87 18.00 28.77
C GLY A 448 3.63 17.09 28.85
N PRO A 449 2.61 17.33 28.02
CA PRO A 449 1.32 16.63 28.13
C PRO A 449 1.40 15.10 27.97
N LEU A 450 2.43 14.61 27.26
CA LEU A 450 2.66 13.19 27.02
C LEU A 450 3.57 12.52 28.08
N SER A 451 3.91 13.24 29.16
CA SER A 451 4.72 12.71 30.28
C SER A 451 3.90 12.43 31.54
N ALA A 452 2.56 12.44 31.44
CA ALA A 452 1.65 12.42 32.60
C ALA A 452 1.42 11.01 33.21
N TRP A 453 2.11 9.99 32.71
CA TRP A 453 1.99 8.60 33.18
C TRP A 453 3.34 7.88 33.08
N LYS A 454 3.45 6.68 33.67
CA LYS A 454 4.65 5.84 33.60
C LYS A 454 4.52 4.83 32.45
N PRO A 455 5.14 5.06 31.29
CA PRO A 455 5.03 4.15 30.16
C PRO A 455 5.79 2.84 30.39
N HIS A 456 5.59 1.87 29.50
CA HIS A 456 6.48 0.73 29.40
C HIS A 456 7.83 1.18 28.79
N PRO A 457 9.00 0.67 29.24
CA PRO A 457 10.32 1.11 28.72
C PRO A 457 10.50 0.94 27.21
N ARG A 458 9.75 0.02 26.59
CA ARG A 458 9.63 -0.16 25.13
C ARG A 458 9.32 1.13 24.36
N ALA A 459 8.66 2.09 25.00
CA ALA A 459 8.37 3.42 24.45
C ALA A 459 9.61 4.24 24.08
N TYR A 460 10.75 3.97 24.72
CA TYR A 460 11.99 4.73 24.59
C TYR A 460 13.20 3.90 24.16
N GLY A 461 13.14 2.57 24.25
CA GLY A 461 14.33 1.72 24.23
C GLY A 461 14.36 0.55 23.24
N SER A 462 13.26 0.20 22.57
CA SER A 462 13.18 -1.05 21.80
C SER A 462 14.29 -1.21 20.75
N PHE A 463 14.48 -0.25 19.85
CA PHE A 463 15.48 -0.39 18.78
C PHE A 463 16.93 -0.34 19.33
N PRO A 464 17.29 0.62 20.21
CA PRO A 464 18.62 0.66 20.85
C PRO A 464 18.91 -0.54 21.75
N ARG A 465 17.90 -1.16 22.36
CA ARG A 465 18.05 -2.40 23.14
C ARG A 465 18.48 -3.57 22.26
N ILE A 466 17.92 -3.69 21.07
CA ILE A 466 18.34 -4.73 20.12
C ILE A 466 19.77 -4.45 19.63
N LEU A 467 20.09 -3.21 19.24
CA LEU A 467 21.41 -2.86 18.70
C LEU A 467 22.53 -2.92 19.76
N GLY A 468 22.25 -2.46 20.98
CA GLY A 468 23.21 -2.48 22.08
C GLY A 468 23.27 -3.83 22.78
N GLY A 469 22.12 -4.31 23.28
CA GLY A 469 22.03 -5.55 24.04
C GLY A 469 22.16 -6.80 23.17
N TYR A 470 21.30 -6.97 22.17
CA TYR A 470 21.27 -8.22 21.40
C TYR A 470 22.34 -8.32 20.30
N VAL A 471 22.70 -7.23 19.63
CA VAL A 471 23.74 -7.24 18.59
C VAL A 471 25.14 -7.11 19.19
N ARG A 472 25.43 -6.00 19.91
CA ARG A 472 26.79 -5.76 20.42
C ARG A 472 27.17 -6.67 21.59
N GLU A 473 26.34 -6.73 22.62
CA GLU A 473 26.70 -7.39 23.89
C GLU A 473 26.52 -8.91 23.82
N GLN A 474 25.34 -9.37 23.39
CA GLN A 474 24.99 -10.80 23.37
C GLN A 474 25.36 -11.51 22.06
N LYS A 475 25.58 -10.76 20.97
CA LYS A 475 25.87 -11.30 19.63
C LYS A 475 24.81 -12.29 19.13
N LEU A 476 23.56 -12.07 19.53
CA LEU A 476 22.39 -12.86 19.14
C LEU A 476 22.06 -12.67 17.66
N LEU A 477 22.27 -11.45 17.15
CA LEU A 477 22.07 -11.07 15.75
C LEU A 477 23.33 -10.39 15.18
N GLY A 478 23.57 -10.56 13.89
CA GLY A 478 24.47 -9.68 13.15
C GLY A 478 23.87 -8.28 12.99
N LEU A 479 24.73 -7.25 12.90
CA LEU A 479 24.28 -5.86 12.76
C LEU A 479 23.43 -5.67 11.49
N GLU A 480 23.89 -6.20 10.37
CA GLU A 480 23.24 -6.12 9.07
C GLU A 480 21.85 -6.76 9.07
N GLU A 481 21.71 -7.90 9.76
CA GLU A 481 20.43 -8.60 9.91
C GLU A 481 19.47 -7.83 10.82
N ALA A 482 19.96 -7.28 11.94
CA ALA A 482 19.15 -6.42 12.80
C ALA A 482 18.65 -5.18 12.04
N ILE A 483 19.51 -4.52 11.27
CA ILE A 483 19.11 -3.38 10.43
C ILE A 483 18.11 -3.81 9.37
N ARG A 484 18.30 -4.94 8.67
CA ARG A 484 17.33 -5.47 7.70
C ARG A 484 15.95 -5.69 8.32
N LYS A 485 15.89 -6.28 9.52
CA LYS A 485 14.65 -6.51 10.29
C LYS A 485 13.92 -5.21 10.65
N MET A 486 14.69 -4.18 11.01
CA MET A 486 14.19 -2.85 11.40
C MET A 486 13.86 -1.93 10.20
N THR A 487 14.22 -2.33 8.98
CA THR A 487 14.12 -1.47 7.78
C THR A 487 13.43 -2.20 6.63
N ARG A 488 14.18 -2.91 5.77
CA ARG A 488 13.64 -3.53 4.56
C ARG A 488 12.56 -4.58 4.83
N LEU A 489 12.72 -5.40 5.86
CA LEU A 489 11.71 -6.42 6.20
C LEU A 489 10.36 -5.75 6.52
N ALA A 490 10.38 -4.75 7.40
CA ALA A 490 9.23 -3.94 7.76
C ALA A 490 8.63 -3.21 6.54
N ALA A 491 9.47 -2.52 5.75
CA ALA A 491 9.03 -1.82 4.54
C ALA A 491 8.33 -2.75 3.54
N GLN A 492 8.91 -3.93 3.30
CA GLN A 492 8.35 -4.92 2.38
C GLN A 492 7.01 -5.47 2.89
N ARG A 493 6.89 -5.71 4.20
CA ARG A 493 5.69 -6.26 4.82
C ARG A 493 4.45 -5.44 4.54
N VAL A 494 4.58 -4.11 4.61
CA VAL A 494 3.48 -3.14 4.40
C VAL A 494 3.50 -2.48 3.02
N GLY A 495 4.29 -2.99 2.08
CA GLY A 495 4.27 -2.53 0.69
C GLY A 495 4.96 -1.19 0.41
N LEU A 496 5.82 -0.70 1.31
CA LEU A 496 6.59 0.54 1.11
C LEU A 496 7.76 0.29 0.15
N ARG A 497 7.54 0.55 -1.14
CA ARG A 497 8.47 0.16 -2.22
C ARG A 497 9.76 0.99 -2.29
N ASP A 498 9.71 2.24 -1.87
CA ASP A 498 10.80 3.22 -2.00
C ASP A 498 11.34 3.70 -0.64
N ARG A 499 11.18 2.89 0.41
CA ARG A 499 11.74 3.08 1.76
C ARG A 499 12.43 1.80 2.27
N GLY A 500 13.18 1.95 3.36
CA GLY A 500 13.84 0.84 4.05
C GLY A 500 15.14 0.33 3.40
N LEU A 501 15.64 1.02 2.37
CA LEU A 501 16.95 0.75 1.76
C LEU A 501 17.69 2.05 1.44
N LEU A 502 19.02 2.03 1.49
CA LEU A 502 19.88 3.13 1.05
C LEU A 502 20.28 2.96 -0.42
N LEU A 503 19.35 3.29 -1.32
CA LEU A 503 19.55 3.19 -2.78
C LEU A 503 19.18 4.52 -3.48
N PRO A 504 19.87 4.88 -4.58
CA PRO A 504 19.44 6.01 -5.41
C PRO A 504 17.97 5.86 -5.84
N GLY A 505 17.21 6.95 -5.72
CA GLY A 505 15.77 7.02 -5.99
C GLY A 505 14.88 6.75 -4.77
N PHE A 506 15.39 6.14 -3.70
CA PHE A 506 14.63 5.92 -2.46
C PHE A 506 14.48 7.21 -1.66
N TYR A 507 13.44 7.28 -0.82
CA TYR A 507 13.32 8.37 0.16
C TYR A 507 14.53 8.40 1.09
N ALA A 508 14.99 9.60 1.39
CA ALA A 508 16.09 9.85 2.31
C ALA A 508 15.62 9.80 3.78
N ASP A 509 15.20 8.61 4.21
CA ASP A 509 15.04 8.26 5.63
C ASP A 509 16.32 7.56 6.08
N VAL A 510 17.11 8.21 6.93
CA VAL A 510 18.46 7.75 7.29
C VAL A 510 18.69 7.93 8.79
N VAL A 511 19.29 6.94 9.43
CA VAL A 511 19.77 7.03 10.81
C VAL A 511 21.28 6.84 10.86
N LEU A 512 21.93 7.65 11.69
CA LEU A 512 23.35 7.54 11.99
C LEU A 512 23.53 7.32 13.48
N PHE A 513 24.23 6.26 13.84
CA PHE A 513 24.43 5.89 15.23
C PHE A 513 25.80 5.30 15.48
N ASN A 514 26.25 5.40 16.72
CA ASN A 514 27.50 4.80 17.16
C ASN A 514 27.23 3.38 17.69
N SER A 515 27.70 2.36 16.97
CA SER A 515 27.51 0.95 17.36
C SER A 515 28.11 0.61 18.71
N GLU A 516 29.16 1.31 19.12
CA GLU A 516 29.89 1.04 20.38
C GLU A 516 29.16 1.60 21.60
N THR A 517 28.31 2.63 21.42
CA THR A 517 27.67 3.33 22.55
C THR A 517 26.15 3.28 22.55
N ILE A 518 25.52 2.82 21.47
CA ILE A 518 24.05 2.71 21.39
C ILE A 518 23.49 1.82 22.50
N ARG A 519 22.51 2.32 23.25
CA ARG A 519 21.87 1.60 24.36
C ARG A 519 20.52 2.21 24.74
N ASP A 520 19.60 1.35 25.17
CA ASP A 520 18.41 1.75 25.91
C ASP A 520 18.78 2.19 27.34
N LEU A 521 18.12 3.25 27.83
CA LEU A 521 18.27 3.72 29.21
C LEU A 521 17.01 3.51 30.05
N ALA A 522 15.86 3.34 29.41
CA ALA A 522 14.57 3.18 30.07
C ALA A 522 14.47 1.84 30.79
N THR A 523 14.08 1.86 32.07
CA THR A 523 13.77 0.66 32.86
C THR A 523 12.29 0.64 33.25
N PHE A 524 11.81 -0.43 33.88
CA PHE A 524 10.43 -0.48 34.38
C PHE A 524 10.19 0.53 35.51
N GLU A 525 11.22 0.77 36.33
CA GLU A 525 11.20 1.70 37.47
C GLU A 525 11.31 3.15 36.99
N ASN A 526 12.13 3.40 35.97
CA ASN A 526 12.33 4.72 35.38
C ASN A 526 12.18 4.67 33.85
N PRO A 527 10.94 4.60 33.34
CA PRO A 527 10.71 4.36 31.92
C PRO A 527 10.89 5.59 31.03
N ALA A 528 10.80 6.81 31.57
CA ALA A 528 10.86 8.05 30.81
C ALA A 528 12.30 8.50 30.52
N GLN A 529 13.13 7.62 29.97
CA GLN A 529 14.53 7.88 29.67
C GLN A 529 14.83 7.65 28.19
N TYR A 530 15.23 8.71 27.49
CA TYR A 530 15.64 8.60 26.11
C TYR A 530 16.89 7.73 25.94
N SER A 531 16.93 6.94 24.86
CA SER A 531 18.09 6.14 24.49
C SER A 531 19.31 7.00 24.12
N ALA A 532 20.48 6.39 24.19
CA ALA A 532 21.76 7.01 23.82
C ALA A 532 22.35 6.38 22.55
N GLY A 533 23.22 7.12 21.86
CA GLY A 533 24.03 6.64 20.72
C GLY A 533 23.45 6.86 19.33
N ILE A 534 22.20 7.35 19.21
CA ILE A 534 21.66 7.89 17.95
C ILE A 534 22.15 9.35 17.80
N GLU A 535 22.91 9.62 16.75
CA GLU A 535 23.56 10.92 16.52
C GLU A 535 22.77 11.77 15.53
N TYR A 536 22.34 11.18 14.40
CA TYR A 536 21.56 11.90 13.40
C TYR A 536 20.39 11.05 12.92
N VAL A 537 19.28 11.74 12.63
CA VAL A 537 18.10 11.14 11.99
C VAL A 537 17.63 12.10 10.91
N VAL A 538 17.47 11.58 9.71
CA VAL A 538 16.97 12.26 8.53
C VAL A 538 15.64 11.61 8.15
N VAL A 539 14.60 12.41 7.93
CA VAL A 539 13.30 11.95 7.44
C VAL A 539 12.96 12.75 6.19
N ASN A 540 12.66 12.07 5.09
CA ASN A 540 12.40 12.68 3.78
C ASN A 540 13.44 13.77 3.42
N GLY A 541 14.73 13.48 3.67
CA GLY A 541 15.86 14.34 3.34
C GLY A 541 16.16 15.49 4.31
N GLN A 542 15.35 15.66 5.37
CA GLN A 542 15.54 16.71 6.37
C GLN A 542 15.99 16.15 7.72
N LEU A 543 16.96 16.80 8.36
CA LEU A 543 17.40 16.41 9.70
C LEU A 543 16.31 16.71 10.74
N VAL A 544 15.89 15.67 11.44
CA VAL A 544 14.99 15.74 12.60
C VAL A 544 15.74 15.57 13.92
N LEU A 545 16.92 14.94 13.88
CA LEU A 545 17.90 14.86 14.97
C LEU A 545 19.29 15.21 14.44
N ASP A 546 20.01 16.09 15.15
CA ASP A 546 21.34 16.58 14.80
C ASP A 546 22.27 16.53 16.03
N ARG A 547 23.25 15.62 16.03
CA ARG A 547 24.15 15.34 17.17
C ARG A 547 23.39 15.10 18.48
N GLY A 548 22.37 14.25 18.41
CA GLY A 548 21.52 13.90 19.54
C GLY A 548 20.55 14.99 19.98
N GLN A 549 20.41 16.10 19.23
CA GLN A 549 19.47 17.18 19.54
C GLN A 549 18.32 17.24 18.53
N MET A 550 17.09 17.40 19.01
CA MET A 550 15.91 17.57 18.14
C MET A 550 16.00 18.88 17.37
N THR A 551 15.70 18.87 16.08
CA THR A 551 15.73 20.09 15.24
C THR A 551 14.38 20.82 15.20
N GLY A 552 13.30 20.13 15.56
CA GLY A 552 11.92 20.62 15.42
C GLY A 552 11.36 20.55 13.98
N ALA A 553 12.12 19.99 13.03
CA ALA A 553 11.62 19.78 11.66
C ALA A 553 10.50 18.72 11.65
N LEU A 554 9.46 18.97 10.85
CA LEU A 554 8.30 18.07 10.71
C LEU A 554 8.15 17.56 9.25
N PRO A 555 9.14 16.85 8.69
CA PRO A 555 9.14 16.44 7.28
C PRO A 555 8.36 15.15 7.01
N GLY A 556 7.84 14.49 8.05
CA GLY A 556 7.13 13.23 7.96
C GLY A 556 5.85 13.33 7.15
N ARG A 557 5.47 12.21 6.51
CA ARG A 557 4.32 12.12 5.61
C ARG A 557 3.42 10.96 6.01
N VAL A 558 2.15 11.07 5.66
CA VAL A 558 1.24 9.92 5.71
C VAL A 558 1.72 8.87 4.70
N LEU A 559 1.83 7.63 5.17
CA LEU A 559 2.10 6.45 4.36
C LEU A 559 0.77 5.82 4.01
N ARG A 560 0.53 5.65 2.71
CA ARG A 560 -0.78 5.23 2.20
C ARG A 560 -0.67 3.87 1.55
N GLY A 561 -1.66 3.04 1.84
CA GLY A 561 -1.72 1.66 1.39
C GLY A 561 -1.95 1.50 -0.11
N PRO A 562 -1.84 0.26 -0.60
CA PRO A 562 -1.92 -0.07 -2.02
C PRO A 562 -3.29 0.23 -2.65
N GLY A 563 -4.35 0.27 -1.84
CA GLY A 563 -5.69 0.64 -2.29
C GLY A 563 -5.91 2.15 -2.42
N TRP A 564 -4.97 2.98 -1.96
CA TRP A 564 -5.17 4.42 -1.85
C TRP A 564 -5.37 5.11 -3.20
N ASN A 565 -6.41 5.94 -3.26
CA ASN A 565 -6.68 6.87 -4.35
C ASN A 565 -6.68 8.33 -3.81
N PRO A 566 -5.71 9.20 -4.19
CA PRO A 566 -5.62 10.58 -3.68
C PRO A 566 -6.86 11.42 -3.97
N PRO A 567 -7.31 12.37 -3.14
CA PRO A 567 -8.44 13.27 -3.47
C PRO A 567 -8.20 14.22 -4.66
N SER A 568 -6.96 14.34 -5.16
CA SER A 568 -6.61 14.98 -6.44
C SER A 568 -6.43 13.99 -7.59
N ALA A 569 -6.30 12.70 -7.28
CA ALA A 569 -6.99 11.69 -8.05
C ALA A 569 -8.47 11.80 -7.67
N SER A 570 -9.12 12.86 -8.18
CA SER A 570 -10.48 12.66 -8.68
C SER A 570 -10.48 11.26 -9.25
N LYS A 571 -11.47 10.45 -8.93
CA LYS A 571 -11.84 9.31 -9.75
C LYS A 571 -11.63 9.65 -11.24
N ALA A 572 -10.41 9.42 -11.73
CA ALA A 572 -10.20 8.58 -12.84
C ALA A 572 -10.26 7.18 -12.19
N GLU A 573 -11.41 6.70 -11.66
CA GLU A 573 -12.31 5.89 -12.50
C GLU A 573 -11.71 5.91 -13.89
N PRO A 574 -10.95 4.92 -14.38
CA PRO A 574 -10.43 4.93 -15.75
C PRO A 574 -11.40 5.75 -16.60
N GLY A 575 -11.03 6.97 -17.05
CA GLY A 575 -11.89 8.19 -17.22
C GLY A 575 -13.05 8.04 -18.19
N TRP A 576 -13.79 6.98 -17.99
CA TRP A 576 -14.32 6.06 -18.97
C TRP A 576 -15.29 5.04 -18.35
N LEU A 577 -15.37 4.90 -17.03
CA LEU A 577 -16.49 4.21 -16.42
C LEU A 577 -17.80 4.94 -16.78
N VAL A 578 -18.63 4.17 -17.46
CA VAL A 578 -19.90 4.57 -18.05
C VAL A 578 -20.78 5.17 -16.96
N ALA A 579 -20.93 6.50 -16.96
CA ALA A 579 -21.92 7.15 -16.14
C ALA A 579 -23.31 6.61 -16.53
N SER A 580 -24.24 6.49 -15.59
CA SER A 580 -25.61 6.02 -15.82
C SER A 580 -26.42 6.86 -16.83
N ARG A 581 -25.81 7.90 -17.42
CA ARG A 581 -26.37 8.81 -18.43
C ARG A 581 -25.53 8.94 -19.72
N SER A 582 -24.45 8.16 -19.91
CA SER A 582 -23.60 8.26 -21.11
C SER A 582 -24.38 7.94 -22.39
N ARG A 583 -24.19 8.74 -23.43
CA ARG A 583 -24.68 8.40 -24.78
C ARG A 583 -23.79 7.30 -25.35
N ILE A 584 -24.42 6.20 -25.77
CA ILE A 584 -23.72 5.06 -26.38
C ILE A 584 -23.84 5.19 -27.90
N VAL A 585 -22.71 5.07 -28.60
CA VAL A 585 -22.63 4.99 -30.07
C VAL A 585 -22.17 3.59 -30.45
N ASP A 586 -22.88 2.95 -31.38
CA ASP A 586 -22.47 1.68 -31.98
C ASP A 586 -21.61 2.00 -33.22
N LEU A 587 -20.34 1.60 -33.18
CA LEU A 587 -19.34 1.85 -34.23
C LEU A 587 -19.17 0.65 -35.15
N SER A 588 -20.21 -0.19 -35.29
CA SER A 588 -20.16 -1.40 -36.11
C SER A 588 -21.27 -1.43 -37.16
N TYR A 589 -20.94 -1.92 -38.35
CA TYR A 589 -21.93 -2.17 -39.39
C TYR A 589 -22.68 -3.49 -39.15
N PRO A 590 -24.01 -3.55 -39.43
CA PRO A 590 -24.73 -4.82 -39.45
C PRO A 590 -24.13 -5.80 -40.47
N ILE A 591 -23.87 -7.02 -40.03
CA ILE A 591 -23.30 -8.07 -40.89
C ILE A 591 -24.30 -8.44 -42.00
N SER A 592 -23.87 -8.30 -43.25
CA SER A 592 -24.62 -8.69 -44.45
C SER A 592 -23.67 -8.97 -45.61
N ASP A 593 -24.22 -9.51 -46.69
CA ASP A 593 -23.54 -9.74 -47.98
C ASP A 593 -23.20 -8.45 -48.75
N ARG A 594 -23.56 -7.28 -48.20
CA ARG A 594 -23.30 -5.96 -48.79
C ARG A 594 -22.03 -5.28 -48.25
N LEU A 595 -21.39 -5.86 -47.24
CA LEU A 595 -20.16 -5.31 -46.66
C LEU A 595 -19.01 -5.41 -47.67
N PRO A 596 -18.08 -4.43 -47.71
CA PRO A 596 -16.95 -4.48 -48.62
C PRO A 596 -16.05 -5.66 -48.24
N ALA A 597 -15.74 -6.49 -49.23
CA ALA A 597 -14.83 -7.62 -49.07
C ALA A 597 -13.41 -7.22 -49.46
N TRP A 598 -12.42 -7.92 -48.90
CA TRP A 598 -11.05 -7.80 -49.39
C TRP A 598 -10.97 -8.32 -50.84
N PRO A 599 -10.21 -7.66 -51.74
CA PRO A 599 -10.04 -8.15 -53.11
C PRO A 599 -9.48 -9.58 -53.13
N GLY A 600 -10.23 -10.50 -53.77
CA GLY A 600 -9.86 -11.92 -53.89
C GLY A 600 -10.74 -12.86 -53.07
N ASP A 601 -11.44 -12.34 -52.06
CA ASP A 601 -12.40 -13.14 -51.29
C ASP A 601 -13.65 -13.43 -52.12
N THR A 602 -13.84 -14.70 -52.48
CA THR A 602 -14.95 -15.15 -53.34
C THR A 602 -16.19 -15.58 -52.55
N ARG A 603 -16.07 -15.75 -51.24
CA ARG A 603 -17.14 -16.13 -50.33
C ARG A 603 -16.98 -15.37 -49.01
N THR A 604 -17.99 -14.61 -48.59
CA THR A 604 -17.85 -13.67 -47.45
C THR A 604 -18.88 -13.86 -46.34
N PHE A 605 -20.19 -13.76 -46.63
CA PHE A 605 -21.28 -13.97 -45.68
C PHE A 605 -22.45 -14.69 -46.33
N GLU A 606 -22.91 -15.76 -45.69
CA GLU A 606 -24.10 -16.51 -46.10
C GLU A 606 -24.95 -16.82 -44.88
N ALA A 607 -26.26 -16.64 -44.98
CA ALA A 607 -27.15 -16.96 -43.86
C ALA A 607 -28.48 -17.54 -44.34
N ARG A 608 -28.75 -18.79 -43.94
CA ARG A 608 -29.94 -19.57 -44.29
C ARG A 608 -30.94 -19.55 -43.14
N THR A 609 -32.21 -19.33 -43.43
CA THR A 609 -33.29 -19.50 -42.45
C THR A 609 -33.57 -20.99 -42.27
N ASN A 610 -33.44 -21.48 -41.04
CA ASN A 610 -33.73 -22.87 -40.69
C ASN A 610 -35.22 -23.05 -40.43
N VAL A 611 -35.82 -22.14 -39.67
CA VAL A 611 -37.25 -22.12 -39.36
C VAL A 611 -37.69 -20.70 -39.05
N ARG A 612 -38.94 -20.36 -39.38
CA ARG A 612 -39.53 -19.05 -39.07
C ARG A 612 -40.44 -19.13 -37.84
N ALA A 613 -40.60 -18.01 -37.15
CA ALA A 613 -41.42 -17.92 -35.94
C ALA A 613 -42.87 -18.38 -36.17
N GLU A 614 -43.43 -18.08 -37.35
CA GLU A 614 -44.77 -18.47 -37.73
C GLU A 614 -44.94 -19.99 -37.93
N GLN A 615 -43.83 -20.73 -38.12
CA GLN A 615 -43.84 -22.17 -38.39
C GLN A 615 -43.63 -23.02 -37.14
N ALA A 616 -42.78 -22.58 -36.21
CA ALA A 616 -42.38 -23.39 -35.05
C ALA A 616 -42.40 -22.63 -33.71
N GLY A 617 -42.91 -21.40 -33.66
CA GLY A 617 -42.93 -20.57 -32.46
C GLY A 617 -41.58 -19.93 -32.11
N TYR A 618 -40.54 -20.15 -32.93
CA TYR A 618 -39.22 -19.52 -32.80
C TYR A 618 -38.59 -19.28 -34.17
N PHE A 619 -37.70 -18.27 -34.25
CA PHE A 619 -36.95 -17.95 -35.46
C PHE A 619 -35.50 -18.43 -35.30
N SER A 620 -34.99 -19.20 -36.27
CA SER A 620 -33.60 -19.66 -36.26
C SER A 620 -32.97 -19.57 -37.65
N ARG A 621 -31.69 -19.17 -37.68
CA ARG A 621 -30.85 -19.14 -38.87
C ARG A 621 -29.53 -19.84 -38.58
N SER A 622 -28.96 -20.45 -39.60
CA SER A 622 -27.54 -20.81 -39.65
C SER A 622 -26.82 -19.82 -40.54
N PHE A 623 -25.60 -19.46 -40.21
CA PHE A 623 -24.78 -18.58 -41.02
C PHE A 623 -23.32 -19.05 -41.08
N TRP A 624 -22.61 -18.58 -42.10
CA TRP A 624 -21.17 -18.73 -42.30
C TRP A 624 -20.59 -17.37 -42.68
N MET A 625 -19.39 -17.04 -42.19
CA MET A 625 -18.67 -15.84 -42.60
C MET A 625 -17.16 -15.96 -42.47
N LEU A 626 -16.42 -15.10 -43.17
CA LEU A 626 -14.98 -14.89 -42.97
C LEU A 626 -14.71 -14.17 -41.63
N GLU A 627 -13.60 -14.51 -40.96
CA GLU A 627 -13.17 -13.88 -39.70
C GLU A 627 -12.82 -12.39 -39.87
N HIS A 628 -12.28 -12.03 -41.04
CA HIS A 628 -11.81 -10.69 -41.40
C HIS A 628 -12.78 -9.96 -42.35
N PHE A 629 -14.06 -9.90 -41.98
CA PHE A 629 -15.13 -9.35 -42.84
C PHE A 629 -16.10 -8.46 -42.07
N GLY A 630 -16.43 -7.30 -42.65
CA GLY A 630 -17.23 -6.27 -41.98
C GLY A 630 -16.45 -5.52 -40.92
N THR A 631 -17.13 -4.94 -39.93
CA THR A 631 -16.44 -4.45 -38.72
C THR A 631 -15.90 -5.64 -37.95
N HIS A 632 -14.58 -5.77 -37.90
CA HIS A 632 -13.91 -6.94 -37.34
C HIS A 632 -12.68 -6.55 -36.52
N LEU A 633 -12.24 -7.48 -35.67
CA LEU A 633 -11.00 -7.39 -34.92
C LEU A 633 -9.96 -8.30 -35.56
N ASP A 634 -8.75 -7.76 -35.77
CA ASP A 634 -7.57 -8.56 -36.09
C ASP A 634 -6.79 -8.83 -34.82
N ALA A 635 -6.63 -10.11 -34.47
CA ALA A 635 -5.84 -10.51 -33.32
C ALA A 635 -4.35 -10.51 -33.68
N PRO A 636 -3.44 -10.39 -32.69
CA PRO A 636 -2.01 -10.47 -32.95
C PRO A 636 -1.60 -11.65 -33.83
N ILE A 637 -2.20 -12.83 -33.68
CA ILE A 637 -1.87 -14.02 -34.48
C ILE A 637 -2.13 -13.87 -36.00
N HIS A 638 -2.85 -12.84 -36.43
CA HIS A 638 -3.17 -12.58 -37.84
C HIS A 638 -1.92 -12.47 -38.74
N PHE A 639 -0.82 -11.92 -38.23
CA PHE A 639 0.43 -11.78 -38.99
C PHE A 639 1.60 -12.60 -38.42
N PRO A 640 2.08 -12.38 -37.18
CA PRO A 640 3.16 -13.17 -36.61
C PRO A 640 2.63 -14.51 -36.07
N PRO A 641 3.13 -15.66 -36.55
CA PRO A 641 2.66 -16.97 -36.11
C PRO A 641 2.98 -17.22 -34.63
N GLY A 642 2.13 -17.98 -33.94
CA GLY A 642 2.34 -18.38 -32.54
C GLY A 642 2.12 -17.27 -31.51
N THR A 643 1.44 -16.18 -31.90
CA THR A 643 1.05 -15.10 -30.99
C THR A 643 -0.42 -15.25 -30.55
N VAL A 644 -1.01 -14.19 -29.98
CA VAL A 644 -2.30 -14.23 -29.27
C VAL A 644 -3.47 -14.31 -30.27
N SER A 645 -4.30 -15.35 -30.15
CA SER A 645 -5.58 -15.48 -30.87
C SER A 645 -6.68 -14.64 -30.24
N VAL A 646 -7.77 -14.39 -30.97
CA VAL A 646 -8.87 -13.52 -30.53
C VAL A 646 -9.48 -13.93 -29.18
N ASP A 647 -9.60 -15.22 -28.91
CA ASP A 647 -10.14 -15.76 -27.65
C ASP A 647 -9.20 -15.63 -26.45
N ALA A 648 -7.91 -15.44 -26.73
CA ALA A 648 -6.84 -15.31 -25.75
C ALA A 648 -6.46 -13.85 -25.45
N ILE A 649 -7.11 -12.87 -26.09
CA ILE A 649 -6.95 -11.45 -25.75
C ILE A 649 -7.56 -11.23 -24.35
N PRO A 650 -6.79 -10.72 -23.36
CA PRO A 650 -7.33 -10.42 -22.03
C PRO A 650 -8.46 -9.38 -22.13
N PRO A 651 -9.62 -9.60 -21.47
CA PRO A 651 -10.75 -8.68 -21.52
C PRO A 651 -10.41 -7.24 -21.14
N GLU A 652 -9.43 -7.04 -20.26
CA GLU A 652 -8.96 -5.73 -19.80
C GLU A 652 -8.31 -4.92 -20.92
N ARG A 653 -7.88 -5.56 -22.01
CA ARG A 653 -7.33 -4.90 -23.22
C ARG A 653 -8.41 -4.52 -24.23
N LEU A 654 -9.60 -5.09 -24.10
CA LEU A 654 -10.76 -4.84 -24.98
C LEU A 654 -11.61 -3.65 -24.51
N LEU A 655 -11.11 -2.90 -23.52
CA LEU A 655 -11.81 -1.79 -22.89
C LEU A 655 -10.80 -0.69 -22.55
N GLY A 656 -11.05 0.55 -22.97
CA GLY A 656 -10.13 1.65 -22.69
C GLY A 656 -10.52 3.00 -23.27
N PRO A 657 -9.75 4.06 -22.96
CA PRO A 657 -9.98 5.39 -23.52
C PRO A 657 -9.91 5.38 -25.05
N ALA A 658 -10.86 6.06 -25.70
CA ALA A 658 -10.82 6.32 -27.13
C ALA A 658 -9.98 7.57 -27.40
N VAL A 659 -8.96 7.44 -28.26
CA VAL A 659 -8.17 8.56 -28.78
C VAL A 659 -8.46 8.69 -30.25
N VAL A 660 -9.16 9.74 -30.67
CA VAL A 660 -9.52 9.90 -32.09
C VAL A 660 -8.61 10.91 -32.76
N LEU A 661 -7.73 10.41 -33.63
CA LEU A 661 -6.96 11.21 -34.57
C LEU A 661 -7.86 11.58 -35.75
N ASP A 662 -8.39 12.81 -35.74
CA ASP A 662 -9.17 13.32 -36.86
C ASP A 662 -8.24 13.77 -37.99
N ILE A 663 -8.26 13.02 -39.08
CA ILE A 663 -7.51 13.29 -40.31
C ILE A 663 -8.43 13.52 -41.51
N GLY A 664 -9.71 13.84 -41.30
CA GLY A 664 -10.68 13.96 -42.39
C GLY A 664 -10.29 14.99 -43.46
N ALA A 665 -9.61 16.07 -43.06
CA ALA A 665 -9.10 17.07 -44.00
C ALA A 665 -7.91 16.53 -44.82
N GLN A 666 -6.99 15.82 -44.18
CA GLN A 666 -5.80 15.22 -44.81
C GLN A 666 -6.19 14.04 -45.72
N ALA A 667 -7.22 13.29 -45.35
CA ALA A 667 -7.80 12.18 -46.10
C ALA A 667 -8.44 12.59 -47.44
N ALA A 668 -8.50 13.90 -47.75
CA ALA A 668 -8.73 14.37 -49.12
C ALA A 668 -7.68 13.79 -50.10
N ASN A 669 -6.46 13.53 -49.62
CA ASN A 669 -5.55 12.59 -50.26
C ASN A 669 -5.94 11.15 -49.82
N PRO A 670 -6.46 10.31 -50.73
CA PRO A 670 -6.87 8.95 -50.38
C PRO A 670 -5.70 8.07 -49.97
N ASP A 671 -4.45 8.45 -50.25
CA ASP A 671 -3.25 7.71 -49.84
C ASP A 671 -2.54 8.34 -48.62
N TYR A 672 -3.23 9.20 -47.86
CA TYR A 672 -2.65 9.83 -46.68
C TYR A 672 -2.24 8.79 -45.63
N ARG A 673 -1.02 8.95 -45.10
CA ARG A 673 -0.48 8.11 -44.03
C ARG A 673 -0.35 8.94 -42.77
N ILE A 674 -1.06 8.56 -41.72
CA ILE A 674 -1.05 9.26 -40.42
C ILE A 674 0.37 9.30 -39.90
N THR A 675 0.86 10.48 -39.59
CA THR A 675 2.25 10.76 -39.24
C THR A 675 2.45 10.90 -37.73
N PRO A 676 3.70 10.83 -37.22
CA PRO A 676 3.99 11.21 -35.83
C PRO A 676 3.55 12.64 -35.49
N ALA A 677 3.54 13.54 -36.47
CA ALA A 677 3.11 14.92 -36.27
C ALA A 677 1.60 15.01 -35.99
N ASP A 678 0.78 14.17 -36.61
CA ASP A 678 -0.66 14.09 -36.32
C ASP A 678 -0.92 13.64 -34.88
N VAL A 679 -0.17 12.62 -34.43
CA VAL A 679 -0.21 12.12 -33.04
C VAL A 679 0.21 13.22 -32.06
N GLN A 680 1.33 13.89 -32.34
CA GLN A 680 1.84 14.97 -31.49
C GLN A 680 0.91 16.18 -31.48
N ALA A 681 0.27 16.52 -32.59
CA ALA A 681 -0.71 17.60 -32.66
C ALA A 681 -1.94 17.28 -31.79
N TRP A 682 -2.39 16.03 -31.78
CA TRP A 682 -3.41 15.58 -30.83
C TRP A 682 -2.92 15.70 -29.39
N GLU A 683 -1.70 15.24 -29.07
CA GLU A 683 -1.13 15.30 -27.72
C GLU A 683 -0.95 16.74 -27.21
N GLN A 684 -0.67 17.68 -28.11
CA GLN A 684 -0.59 19.12 -27.78
C GLN A 684 -1.94 19.70 -27.39
N ARG A 685 -3.04 19.20 -27.97
CA ARG A 685 -4.41 19.71 -27.69
C ARG A 685 -5.03 19.04 -26.48
N HIS A 686 -4.80 17.74 -26.28
CA HIS A 686 -5.54 16.92 -25.31
C HIS A 686 -4.67 16.30 -24.21
N GLY A 687 -3.36 16.55 -24.23
CA GLY A 687 -2.40 15.92 -23.32
C GLY A 687 -1.83 14.62 -23.88
N ARG A 688 -0.84 14.05 -23.19
CA ARG A 688 -0.18 12.81 -23.62
C ARG A 688 -1.19 11.66 -23.72
N ILE A 689 -1.12 10.85 -24.79
CA ILE A 689 -1.99 9.68 -24.96
C ILE A 689 -1.82 8.74 -23.75
N PRO A 690 -2.91 8.42 -23.03
CA PRO A 690 -2.85 7.51 -21.89
C PRO A 690 -2.47 6.08 -22.30
N ALA A 691 -1.70 5.39 -21.44
CA ALA A 691 -1.46 3.97 -21.61
C ALA A 691 -2.77 3.17 -21.55
N GLY A 692 -2.87 2.12 -22.34
CA GLY A 692 -4.09 1.31 -22.49
C GLY A 692 -5.13 1.89 -23.45
N SER A 693 -4.92 3.10 -24.01
CA SER A 693 -5.85 3.71 -24.97
C SER A 693 -6.00 2.89 -26.25
N ILE A 694 -7.15 3.04 -26.91
CA ILE A 694 -7.42 2.52 -28.24
C ILE A 694 -7.45 3.71 -29.19
N VAL A 695 -6.51 3.74 -30.14
CA VAL A 695 -6.31 4.90 -31.02
C VAL A 695 -7.06 4.69 -32.32
N LEU A 696 -8.03 5.55 -32.57
CA LEU A 696 -8.89 5.55 -33.75
C LEU A 696 -8.43 6.61 -34.76
N ALA A 697 -8.35 6.23 -36.02
CA ALA A 697 -8.19 7.14 -37.14
C ALA A 697 -9.55 7.46 -37.75
N ARG A 698 -10.02 8.70 -37.58
CA ARG A 698 -11.21 9.21 -38.25
C ARG A 698 -10.81 9.83 -39.57
N THR A 699 -11.08 9.11 -40.65
CA THR A 699 -10.70 9.53 -42.01
C THR A 699 -11.88 10.10 -42.80
N GLY A 700 -13.11 9.81 -42.36
CA GLY A 700 -14.33 10.19 -43.08
C GLY A 700 -14.71 9.20 -44.18
N TRP A 701 -14.00 8.07 -44.28
CA TRP A 701 -14.22 7.05 -45.30
C TRP A 701 -15.58 6.37 -45.18
N ALA A 702 -16.13 6.32 -43.97
CA ALA A 702 -17.49 5.83 -43.69
C ALA A 702 -18.56 6.48 -44.59
N ALA A 703 -18.36 7.71 -45.10
CA ALA A 703 -19.28 8.37 -46.04
C ALA A 703 -19.40 7.68 -47.41
N ARG A 704 -18.52 6.71 -47.72
CA ARG A 704 -18.57 5.90 -48.95
C ARG A 704 -19.46 4.66 -48.79
N TRP A 705 -19.81 4.28 -47.57
CA TRP A 705 -20.78 3.21 -47.28
C TRP A 705 -22.21 3.64 -47.67
N PRO A 706 -23.09 2.75 -48.17
CA PRO A 706 -22.92 1.32 -48.39
C PRO A 706 -22.41 0.89 -49.78
N ASP A 707 -21.81 1.79 -50.56
CA ASP A 707 -21.28 1.47 -51.89
C ASP A 707 -19.91 0.79 -51.78
N ALA A 708 -19.88 -0.54 -51.92
CA ALA A 708 -18.68 -1.35 -51.76
C ALA A 708 -17.58 -1.05 -52.80
N GLU A 709 -17.92 -0.59 -54.00
CA GLU A 709 -16.91 -0.19 -55.01
C GLU A 709 -16.30 1.16 -54.63
N ARG A 710 -17.15 2.12 -54.25
CA ARG A 710 -16.70 3.43 -53.80
C ARG A 710 -15.89 3.35 -52.50
N TYR A 711 -16.23 2.43 -51.60
CA TYR A 711 -15.53 2.20 -50.34
C TYR A 711 -14.15 1.56 -50.55
N ARG A 712 -14.04 0.58 -51.46
CA ARG A 712 -12.73 0.03 -51.87
C ARG A 712 -11.85 1.08 -52.57
N ASN A 713 -12.48 1.98 -53.32
CA ASN A 713 -11.81 3.06 -54.06
C ASN A 713 -10.64 2.54 -54.90
N GLN A 714 -10.93 1.48 -55.66
CA GLN A 714 -9.95 0.74 -56.44
C GLN A 714 -9.74 1.41 -57.80
N ASP A 715 -8.48 1.59 -58.22
CA ASP A 715 -8.14 2.15 -59.52
C ASP A 715 -8.29 1.12 -60.66
N GLY A 716 -8.04 1.56 -61.90
CA GLY A 716 -8.11 0.69 -63.08
C GLY A 716 -7.06 -0.44 -63.11
N GLN A 717 -6.05 -0.42 -62.22
CA GLN A 717 -5.05 -1.47 -62.07
C GLN A 717 -5.36 -2.43 -60.91
N GLY A 718 -6.46 -2.22 -60.20
CA GLY A 718 -6.82 -3.02 -59.05
C GLY A 718 -6.16 -2.58 -57.75
N VAL A 719 -5.54 -1.40 -57.69
CA VAL A 719 -4.92 -0.87 -56.46
C VAL A 719 -5.99 -0.12 -55.66
N MET A 720 -6.14 -0.46 -54.37
CA MET A 720 -7.04 0.28 -53.49
C MET A 720 -6.38 1.56 -52.99
N HIS A 721 -7.17 2.61 -52.81
CA HIS A 721 -6.68 3.90 -52.31
C HIS A 721 -7.52 4.34 -51.13
N PHE A 722 -7.01 4.16 -49.91
CA PHE A 722 -7.62 4.67 -48.68
C PHE A 722 -6.55 4.96 -47.62
N PRO A 723 -6.79 5.92 -46.69
CA PRO A 723 -5.80 6.31 -45.70
C PRO A 723 -5.47 5.19 -44.71
N GLY A 724 -4.29 5.27 -44.10
CA GLY A 724 -3.86 4.34 -43.06
C GLY A 724 -2.79 4.95 -42.15
N PHE A 725 -2.28 4.18 -41.20
CA PHE A 725 -1.19 4.62 -40.33
C PHE A 725 0.17 4.56 -41.05
N SER A 726 1.10 5.45 -40.69
CA SER A 726 2.52 5.24 -40.99
C SER A 726 3.19 4.37 -39.94
N VAL A 727 4.27 3.68 -40.32
CA VAL A 727 5.10 2.88 -39.40
C VAL A 727 5.65 3.77 -38.28
N GLU A 728 6.05 5.00 -38.60
CA GLU A 728 6.60 5.96 -37.66
C GLU A 728 5.56 6.39 -36.62
N ALA A 729 4.31 6.64 -37.03
CA ALA A 729 3.23 6.94 -36.11
C ALA A 729 2.96 5.77 -35.17
N VAL A 730 2.92 4.55 -35.70
CA VAL A 730 2.72 3.33 -34.90
C VAL A 730 3.85 3.14 -33.88
N ARG A 731 5.11 3.35 -34.25
CA ARG A 731 6.24 3.31 -33.29
C ARG A 731 6.05 4.31 -32.15
N LEU A 732 5.56 5.52 -32.44
CA LEU A 732 5.27 6.51 -31.41
C LEU A 732 4.13 6.06 -30.49
N LEU A 733 3.05 5.50 -31.06
CA LEU A 733 1.92 4.98 -30.30
C LEU A 733 2.31 3.77 -29.42
N LEU A 734 3.21 2.90 -29.89
CA LEU A 734 3.77 1.82 -29.08
C LEU A 734 4.52 2.36 -27.84
N GLN A 735 5.26 3.45 -27.98
CA GLN A 735 5.90 4.12 -26.83
C GLN A 735 4.90 4.76 -25.86
N ARG A 736 3.63 4.91 -26.26
CA ARG A 736 2.53 5.37 -25.38
C ARG A 736 1.80 4.21 -24.71
N GLY A 737 2.11 2.97 -25.07
CA GLY A 737 1.51 1.78 -24.46
C GLY A 737 0.03 1.61 -24.82
N VAL A 738 -0.35 1.91 -26.07
CA VAL A 738 -1.73 1.73 -26.56
C VAL A 738 -2.09 0.24 -26.68
N SER A 739 -3.38 -0.07 -26.51
CA SER A 739 -3.89 -1.45 -26.52
C SER A 739 -4.25 -1.96 -27.91
N GLY A 740 -4.70 -1.06 -28.80
CA GLY A 740 -5.13 -1.38 -30.16
C GLY A 740 -5.23 -0.14 -31.05
N LEU A 741 -5.35 -0.39 -32.36
CA LEU A 741 -5.56 0.62 -33.39
C LEU A 741 -6.92 0.41 -34.04
N GLY A 742 -7.62 1.47 -34.43
CA GLY A 742 -8.86 1.36 -35.18
C GLY A 742 -8.95 2.38 -36.30
N ILE A 743 -9.71 2.05 -37.35
CA ILE A 743 -9.87 2.91 -38.52
C ILE A 743 -11.21 2.65 -39.22
N ASP A 744 -11.77 3.67 -39.87
CA ASP A 744 -13.00 3.60 -40.67
C ASP A 744 -12.75 3.21 -42.14
N THR A 745 -11.61 2.59 -42.47
CA THR A 745 -11.24 2.07 -43.80
C THR A 745 -11.14 0.54 -43.77
N LEU A 746 -10.81 -0.07 -44.91
CA LEU A 746 -10.63 -1.52 -45.06
C LEU A 746 -9.42 -2.07 -44.33
N SER A 747 -8.45 -1.22 -43.96
CA SER A 747 -7.25 -1.66 -43.28
C SER A 747 -6.57 -0.54 -42.49
N VAL A 748 -5.89 -0.86 -41.39
CA VAL A 748 -4.99 0.09 -40.69
C VAL A 748 -3.74 0.43 -41.52
N ASP A 749 -3.37 -0.40 -42.48
CA ASP A 749 -2.42 -0.03 -43.54
C ASP A 749 -3.11 0.82 -44.61
N TYR A 750 -2.35 1.68 -45.29
CA TYR A 750 -2.89 2.45 -46.42
C TYR A 750 -3.21 1.52 -47.61
N GLY A 751 -4.23 1.86 -48.40
CA GLY A 751 -4.80 0.93 -49.38
C GLY A 751 -3.85 0.40 -50.45
N ALA A 752 -2.82 1.18 -50.82
CA ALA A 752 -1.82 0.77 -51.80
C ALA A 752 -0.66 -0.05 -51.19
N SER A 753 -0.68 -0.32 -49.88
CA SER A 753 0.30 -1.19 -49.22
C SER A 753 0.25 -2.61 -49.80
N LYS A 754 1.43 -3.18 -50.04
CA LYS A 754 1.60 -4.58 -50.51
C LYS A 754 2.21 -5.48 -49.44
N ASP A 755 2.72 -4.86 -48.39
CA ASP A 755 3.59 -5.45 -47.39
C ASP A 755 3.08 -5.25 -45.96
N PHE A 756 1.94 -4.58 -45.76
CA PHE A 756 1.25 -4.54 -44.47
C PHE A 756 2.22 -4.26 -43.30
N GLU A 757 3.10 -3.27 -43.48
CA GLU A 757 4.18 -2.99 -42.53
C GLU A 757 3.62 -2.57 -41.17
N VAL A 758 2.49 -1.85 -41.17
CA VAL A 758 1.79 -1.50 -39.93
C VAL A 758 1.35 -2.77 -39.24
N HIS A 759 0.63 -3.67 -39.93
CA HIS A 759 0.18 -4.93 -39.34
C HIS A 759 1.30 -5.75 -38.70
N ARG A 760 2.40 -5.95 -39.44
CA ARG A 760 3.53 -6.73 -38.93
C ARG A 760 4.13 -6.10 -37.68
N LEU A 761 4.27 -4.77 -37.67
CA LEU A 761 4.83 -4.05 -36.52
C LEU A 761 3.89 -4.08 -35.31
N SER A 762 2.63 -3.69 -35.48
CA SER A 762 1.68 -3.54 -34.38
C SER A 762 1.27 -4.89 -33.79
N HIS A 763 0.97 -5.90 -34.61
CA HIS A 763 0.69 -7.25 -34.12
C HIS A 763 1.94 -7.91 -33.51
N GLY A 764 3.13 -7.66 -34.07
CA GLY A 764 4.39 -8.11 -33.47
C GLY A 764 4.64 -7.52 -32.08
N ALA A 765 4.10 -6.33 -31.82
CA ALA A 765 4.08 -5.69 -30.50
C ALA A 765 2.85 -6.05 -29.65
N GLY A 766 1.98 -6.93 -30.15
CA GLY A 766 0.83 -7.47 -29.43
C GLY A 766 -0.43 -6.60 -29.45
N LEU A 767 -0.53 -5.59 -30.33
CA LEU A 767 -1.76 -4.80 -30.52
C LEU A 767 -2.78 -5.59 -31.37
N TYR A 768 -4.07 -5.35 -31.13
CA TYR A 768 -5.14 -5.76 -32.03
C TYR A 768 -5.58 -4.58 -32.91
N HIS A 769 -6.26 -4.87 -34.02
CA HIS A 769 -6.88 -3.84 -34.87
C HIS A 769 -8.40 -3.90 -34.84
N LEU A 770 -9.02 -2.76 -35.14
CA LEU A 770 -10.44 -2.61 -35.40
C LEU A 770 -10.60 -1.99 -36.78
N GLU A 771 -10.97 -2.79 -37.77
CA GLU A 771 -11.07 -2.36 -39.15
C GLU A 771 -12.53 -2.22 -39.57
N ASN A 772 -12.79 -1.36 -40.55
CA ASN A 772 -14.15 -1.03 -41.01
C ASN A 772 -15.08 -0.54 -39.88
N LEU A 773 -14.57 0.32 -38.99
CA LEU A 773 -15.40 0.96 -37.98
C LEU A 773 -16.46 1.86 -38.64
N ALA A 774 -17.69 1.75 -38.15
CA ALA A 774 -18.80 2.57 -38.62
C ALA A 774 -18.77 3.96 -37.98
N ASP A 775 -18.91 4.98 -38.84
CA ASP A 775 -19.20 6.39 -38.50
C ASP A 775 -18.53 6.90 -37.21
N LEU A 776 -17.23 7.20 -37.31
CA LEU A 776 -16.47 7.81 -36.22
C LEU A 776 -16.80 9.31 -36.01
N SER A 777 -17.69 9.91 -36.81
CA SER A 777 -17.97 11.35 -36.76
C SER A 777 -18.59 11.80 -35.44
N ALA A 778 -19.33 10.91 -34.77
CA ALA A 778 -19.98 11.17 -33.50
C ALA A 778 -19.03 11.16 -32.29
N LEU A 779 -17.78 10.74 -32.46
CA LEU A 779 -16.82 10.63 -31.36
C LEU A 779 -16.10 11.96 -31.10
N PRO A 780 -15.96 12.40 -29.84
CA PRO A 780 -15.03 13.46 -29.51
C PRO A 780 -13.58 12.98 -29.73
N GLU A 781 -12.65 13.92 -29.95
CA GLU A 781 -11.23 13.57 -30.09
C GLU A 781 -10.64 12.90 -28.84
N ALA A 782 -11.17 13.21 -27.65
CA ALA A 782 -10.77 12.68 -26.35
C ALA A 782 -11.98 12.53 -25.41
N GLY A 783 -11.85 11.72 -24.36
CA GLY A 783 -12.85 11.59 -23.28
C GLY A 783 -13.95 10.55 -23.51
N ALA A 784 -13.96 9.88 -24.66
CA ALA A 784 -14.81 8.72 -24.91
C ALA A 784 -14.12 7.41 -24.50
N VAL A 785 -14.90 6.34 -24.47
CA VAL A 785 -14.52 5.00 -23.97
C VAL A 785 -14.91 3.99 -25.01
N LEU A 786 -14.05 3.04 -25.37
CA LEU A 786 -14.43 1.93 -26.22
C LEU A 786 -14.59 0.65 -25.40
N VAL A 787 -15.69 -0.05 -25.67
CA VAL A 787 -15.86 -1.47 -25.38
C VAL A 787 -15.79 -2.22 -26.70
N VAL A 788 -14.85 -3.15 -26.80
CA VAL A 788 -14.61 -4.00 -27.96
C VAL A 788 -15.11 -5.40 -27.64
N ALA A 789 -16.16 -5.85 -28.31
CA ALA A 789 -16.81 -7.13 -28.04
C ALA A 789 -16.68 -8.07 -29.25
N PRO A 790 -15.52 -8.72 -29.47
CA PRO A 790 -15.34 -9.68 -30.55
C PRO A 790 -16.07 -10.99 -30.24
N ILE A 791 -16.47 -11.72 -31.28
CA ILE A 791 -16.85 -13.12 -31.11
C ILE A 791 -15.64 -13.89 -30.59
N LYS A 792 -15.82 -14.61 -29.46
CA LYS A 792 -14.76 -15.41 -28.84
C LYS A 792 -14.55 -16.72 -29.61
N LEU A 793 -13.82 -16.64 -30.72
CA LEU A 793 -13.49 -17.78 -31.58
C LEU A 793 -12.18 -18.42 -31.13
N GLU A 794 -12.24 -19.67 -30.67
CA GLU A 794 -11.07 -20.42 -30.20
C GLU A 794 -9.99 -20.50 -31.30
N GLY A 795 -8.81 -19.95 -31.03
CA GLY A 795 -7.68 -19.95 -31.97
C GLY A 795 -7.85 -19.03 -33.19
N GLY A 796 -8.89 -18.19 -33.23
CA GLY A 796 -9.17 -17.31 -34.38
C GLY A 796 -8.09 -16.25 -34.61
N SER A 797 -7.79 -15.98 -35.88
CA SER A 797 -6.88 -14.89 -36.27
C SER A 797 -7.55 -13.53 -36.31
N GLY A 798 -8.87 -13.53 -36.39
CA GLY A 798 -9.69 -12.36 -36.18
C GLY A 798 -11.10 -12.76 -35.78
N GLY A 799 -12.01 -11.81 -35.84
CA GLY A 799 -13.42 -12.13 -35.73
C GLY A 799 -14.33 -10.91 -35.83
N PRO A 800 -15.61 -11.12 -36.18
CA PRO A 800 -16.59 -10.05 -36.16
C PRO A 800 -16.65 -9.42 -34.77
N VAL A 801 -16.70 -8.09 -34.73
CA VAL A 801 -16.67 -7.34 -33.47
C VAL A 801 -17.77 -6.30 -33.44
N ARG A 802 -18.44 -6.19 -32.29
CA ARG A 802 -19.27 -5.05 -31.99
C ARG A 802 -18.50 -4.08 -31.11
N VAL A 803 -18.43 -2.81 -31.52
CA VAL A 803 -17.66 -1.78 -30.84
C VAL A 803 -18.61 -0.70 -30.34
N PHE A 804 -18.63 -0.49 -29.04
CA PHE A 804 -19.45 0.55 -28.41
C PHE A 804 -18.56 1.68 -27.93
N ALA A 805 -18.91 2.91 -28.28
CA ALA A 805 -18.33 4.08 -27.68
C ALA A 805 -19.28 4.69 -26.64
N PHE A 806 -18.79 4.85 -25.41
CA PHE A 806 -19.48 5.61 -24.38
C PHE A 806 -18.96 7.03 -24.39
N LEU A 807 -19.86 7.98 -24.60
CA LEU A 807 -19.55 9.40 -24.63
C LEU A 807 -19.79 10.01 -23.23
N PRO A 808 -18.96 10.99 -22.82
CA PRO A 808 -19.11 11.68 -21.53
C PRO A 808 -20.40 12.47 -21.41
#